data_AF-A0A800C833-F1
#
_entry.id   AF-A0A800C833-F1
#
_cell.length_a   1.000
_cell.length_b   1.000
_cell.length_c   1.000
_cell.angle_alpha   90.00
_cell.angle_beta   90.00
_cell.angle_gamma   90.00
#
_symmetry.space_group_name_H-M   'P 1'
#
loop_
_entity.id
_entity.type
_entity.pdbx_description
1 polymer ?
#
loop_
_entity_poly.entity_id
_entity_poly.type
_entity_poly.pdbx_seq_one_letter_code
_entity_poly.pdbx_strand_id
1 'polypeptide(L)'
;MADGRFGVFCYSARGENIAMTVTNGPSAPTPIEDTTLLSRKRYFVFLFAVIALSVVTRSYNLGAKSLWMDEVATAMDSALGLRSISNDINWDHPPLYFLLNWAVISLLGANEVTLRLLSVMAGVGIVCLVFLLGETLFEARVGLWASFIVALSPLQIFYSQEARMHALSCFFTLVSLWSLWRALECKRIKYWVLYVLSTVLNLYTFYFAILVLLGEVVLVAVFAILPYFRYVMKYLFPFLVCLVGTSVLFLPWFPRAVQYAGSMTQQINPSANSPISVGSLFALLKEVISGGAGISAKFAMLWDGIFLFIGLLVFPRSRDKEAILGLCVIVLIPLLSLLALRPRRWIHVRHLLFLEPLLALCIAHGVQRFLDFITSSTRERIALPSGALLLITVVAVGVLGLGFAAPRSMVLAGYYPAQKQNYRGAAKYIEDNLLPGDSVIIGVFDGMWLEYYFSPGTVRNNVVRPRTLSELRTLCAPNRRVWYVYSFPNLTAEREDPELFDWIQSNFEKEKEFDALAEYGRTFVYRWGPSSREDLEGKIQHLVRLLAQEPTQQTWRVELANGYITLGQWENAAGVLHQVVVEGVAGPEVALQAYFALGIAYSKLGNLSKAIEAYGHAFAIQPQNTLILQELGNTYEEFLEQGGMLAGTNLITNGGFEAGQEGWSIYNPSGEQARYFVDRTLRIEGQGSGAIEGIGGGYHGGWYQRVRVKPNTLYLFSSWIRVEDAHTVKGRLLYWENYVEGRPRGHWAEEFSGDMEWAHKWTVFVAPESDEGVITFYPVLVTGQGQVWVDDVRLIELQDSILRGSK
;
A
#
# COMPACT_ATOMS: atom_id res chain seq x y z
N MET A 1 -9.31 -27.90 -60.29
CA MET A 1 -7.85 -28.04 -60.47
C MET A 1 -7.23 -28.10 -59.10
N ALA A 2 -6.96 -29.32 -58.67
CA ALA A 2 -6.43 -29.69 -57.36
C ALA A 2 -4.93 -30.03 -57.49
N ASP A 3 -4.27 -30.22 -56.34
CA ASP A 3 -2.88 -30.63 -56.12
C ASP A 3 -1.80 -29.53 -56.16
N GLY A 4 -1.67 -28.82 -55.03
CA GLY A 4 -0.46 -28.09 -54.63
C GLY A 4 0.32 -28.90 -53.59
N ARG A 5 1.05 -29.93 -54.02
CA ARG A 5 1.97 -30.69 -53.16
C ARG A 5 3.18 -29.81 -52.82
N PHE A 6 3.38 -29.51 -51.55
CA PHE A 6 4.61 -28.91 -51.05
C PHE A 6 5.73 -29.95 -51.07
N GLY A 7 6.66 -29.81 -52.00
CA GLY A 7 7.89 -30.60 -52.05
C GLY A 7 8.83 -30.21 -50.91
N VAL A 8 9.27 -31.21 -50.15
CA VAL A 8 10.40 -31.10 -49.21
C VAL A 8 11.68 -31.13 -50.04
N PHE A 9 12.38 -30.00 -50.13
CA PHE A 9 13.72 -29.93 -50.69
C PHE A 9 14.74 -30.39 -49.64
N CYS A 10 15.25 -31.61 -49.77
CA CYS A 10 16.47 -32.05 -49.10
C CYS A 10 17.65 -31.81 -50.06
N TYR A 11 18.51 -30.83 -49.77
CA TYR A 11 19.82 -30.74 -50.38
C TYR A 11 20.75 -31.77 -49.71
N SER A 12 21.13 -32.81 -50.45
CA SER A 12 22.25 -33.68 -50.11
C SER A 12 23.54 -33.04 -50.59
N ALA A 13 24.41 -32.64 -49.64
CA ALA A 13 25.78 -32.24 -49.92
C ALA A 13 26.65 -33.51 -50.02
N ARG A 14 26.58 -34.21 -51.16
CA ARG A 14 27.58 -35.16 -51.69
C ARG A 14 27.09 -35.64 -53.06
N GLY A 15 27.79 -35.22 -54.11
CA GLY A 15 27.51 -35.64 -55.48
C GLY A 15 28.00 -37.06 -55.72
N GLU A 16 27.15 -38.05 -55.46
CA GLU A 16 27.34 -39.42 -55.92
C GLU A 16 26.03 -39.94 -56.54
N ASN A 17 26.11 -40.33 -57.81
CA ASN A 17 25.05 -40.98 -58.56
C ASN A 17 24.83 -42.38 -58.00
N ILE A 18 23.62 -42.68 -57.51
CA ILE A 18 23.18 -44.06 -57.26
C ILE A 18 21.88 -44.29 -58.02
N ALA A 19 21.94 -45.23 -58.96
CA ALA A 19 20.82 -45.68 -59.79
C ALA A 19 19.70 -46.30 -58.94
N MET A 20 18.45 -45.92 -59.18
CA MET A 20 17.27 -46.56 -58.60
C MET A 20 16.94 -47.86 -59.34
N THR A 21 17.04 -48.98 -58.64
CA THR A 21 16.34 -50.22 -59.00
C THR A 21 14.95 -50.20 -58.36
N VAL A 22 13.91 -50.26 -59.19
CA VAL A 22 12.51 -50.34 -58.74
C VAL A 22 12.22 -51.79 -58.32
N THR A 23 11.93 -52.01 -57.04
CA THR A 23 11.23 -53.22 -56.57
C THR A 23 9.89 -52.83 -55.93
N ASN A 24 8.83 -53.50 -56.38
CA ASN A 24 7.46 -53.30 -55.90
C ASN A 24 7.32 -53.69 -54.42
N GLY A 25 6.85 -52.77 -53.58
CA GLY A 25 6.47 -52.99 -52.18
C GLY A 25 4.95 -52.79 -51.96
N PRO A 26 4.39 -53.32 -50.85
CA PRO A 26 2.99 -53.73 -50.74
C PRO A 26 1.99 -52.59 -50.47
N SER A 27 0.74 -52.84 -50.92
CA SER A 27 -0.56 -52.20 -50.61
C SER A 27 -0.60 -50.99 -49.66
N ALA A 28 -1.27 -49.93 -50.13
CA ALA A 28 -1.51 -48.66 -49.46
C ALA A 28 -2.05 -48.78 -48.01
N PRO A 29 -1.58 -47.93 -47.07
CA PRO A 29 -2.13 -47.86 -45.73
C PRO A 29 -3.51 -47.17 -45.73
N THR A 30 -4.47 -47.78 -45.04
CA THR A 30 -5.79 -47.20 -44.72
C THR A 30 -5.65 -45.94 -43.83
N PRO A 31 -6.59 -44.98 -43.91
CA PRO A 31 -6.46 -43.69 -43.23
C PRO A 31 -6.62 -43.84 -41.71
N ILE A 32 -5.62 -43.37 -40.95
CA ILE A 32 -5.65 -43.21 -39.50
C ILE A 32 -6.26 -41.82 -39.20
N GLU A 33 -7.58 -41.65 -39.25
CA GLU A 33 -8.22 -40.36 -38.95
C GLU A 33 -8.91 -40.28 -37.57
N ASP A 34 -9.35 -41.40 -36.97
CA ASP A 34 -10.14 -41.38 -35.73
C ASP A 34 -9.35 -41.20 -34.40
N THR A 35 -8.06 -41.52 -34.37
CA THR A 35 -7.24 -41.48 -33.13
C THR A 35 -6.77 -40.07 -32.73
N THR A 36 -6.79 -39.10 -33.67
CA THR A 36 -6.31 -37.72 -33.44
C THR A 36 -7.38 -36.81 -32.80
N LEU A 37 -8.66 -37.06 -33.09
CA LEU A 37 -9.79 -36.30 -32.56
C LEU A 37 -10.10 -36.69 -31.10
N LEU A 38 -10.09 -37.99 -30.79
CA LEU A 38 -10.28 -38.51 -29.44
C LEU A 38 -9.17 -38.07 -28.47
N SER A 39 -7.92 -37.98 -28.94
CA SER A 39 -6.82 -37.47 -28.14
C SER A 39 -6.94 -35.97 -27.87
N ARG A 40 -7.28 -35.15 -28.88
CA ARG A 40 -7.56 -33.71 -28.70
C ARG A 40 -8.67 -33.42 -27.69
N LYS A 41 -9.81 -34.13 -27.76
CA LYS A 41 -10.91 -33.97 -26.79
C LYS A 41 -10.44 -34.21 -25.35
N ARG A 42 -9.58 -35.22 -25.12
CA ARG A 42 -9.03 -35.52 -23.79
C ARG A 42 -8.11 -34.39 -23.27
N TYR A 43 -7.28 -33.79 -24.12
CA TYR A 43 -6.46 -32.63 -23.74
C TYR A 43 -7.33 -31.45 -23.32
N PHE A 44 -8.40 -31.15 -24.07
CA PHE A 44 -9.32 -30.06 -23.74
C PHE A 44 -10.04 -30.30 -22.42
N VAL A 45 -10.52 -31.51 -22.17
CA VAL A 45 -11.18 -31.86 -20.89
C VAL A 45 -10.23 -31.68 -19.72
N PHE A 46 -8.98 -32.16 -19.85
CA PHE A 46 -7.99 -32.01 -18.77
C PHE A 46 -7.60 -30.55 -18.55
N LEU A 47 -7.34 -29.78 -19.62
CA LEU A 47 -7.05 -28.36 -19.52
C LEU A 47 -8.20 -27.59 -18.87
N PHE A 48 -9.44 -27.89 -19.26
CA PHE A 48 -10.63 -27.31 -18.64
C PHE A 48 -10.69 -27.64 -17.14
N ALA A 49 -10.42 -28.89 -16.76
CA ALA A 49 -10.37 -29.28 -15.34
C ALA A 49 -9.27 -28.53 -14.58
N VAL A 50 -8.09 -28.32 -15.17
CA VAL A 50 -7.00 -27.54 -14.57
C VAL A 50 -7.38 -26.06 -14.42
N ILE A 51 -8.04 -25.46 -15.41
CA ILE A 51 -8.52 -24.08 -15.34
C ILE A 51 -9.63 -23.94 -14.28
N ALA A 52 -10.59 -24.87 -14.25
CA ALA A 52 -11.64 -24.89 -13.23
C ALA A 52 -11.05 -25.03 -11.82
N LEU A 53 -10.06 -25.92 -11.64
CA LEU A 53 -9.31 -26.05 -10.40
C LEU A 53 -8.61 -24.73 -10.03
N SER A 54 -7.98 -24.05 -10.99
CA SER A 54 -7.31 -22.76 -10.77
C SER A 54 -8.29 -21.66 -10.33
N VAL A 55 -9.47 -21.58 -10.95
CA VAL A 55 -10.54 -20.63 -10.57
C VAL A 55 -10.99 -20.91 -9.15
N VAL A 56 -11.25 -22.18 -8.81
CA VAL A 56 -11.69 -22.56 -7.46
C VAL A 56 -10.63 -22.22 -6.42
N THR A 57 -9.38 -22.65 -6.61
CA THR A 57 -8.32 -22.40 -5.61
C THR A 57 -8.04 -20.91 -5.41
N ARG A 58 -8.11 -20.10 -6.46
CA ARG A 58 -7.83 -18.66 -6.36
C ARG A 58 -9.03 -17.85 -5.87
N SER A 59 -10.26 -18.29 -6.10
CA SER A 59 -11.46 -17.56 -5.69
C SER A 59 -12.03 -18.02 -4.35
N TYR A 60 -11.58 -19.17 -3.84
CA TYR A 60 -12.06 -19.71 -2.57
C TYR A 60 -11.79 -18.75 -1.41
N ASN A 61 -12.88 -18.36 -0.72
CA ASN A 61 -12.85 -17.53 0.49
C ASN A 61 -12.21 -16.14 0.31
N LEU A 62 -12.31 -15.55 -0.89
CA LEU A 62 -11.58 -14.33 -1.29
C LEU A 62 -11.87 -13.10 -0.40
N GLY A 63 -13.04 -13.01 0.24
CA GLY A 63 -13.43 -11.90 1.13
C GLY A 63 -13.25 -12.15 2.62
N ALA A 64 -12.87 -13.36 3.04
CA ALA A 64 -12.85 -13.72 4.46
C ALA A 64 -11.58 -13.29 5.19
N LYS A 65 -10.49 -13.06 4.48
CA LYS A 65 -9.25 -12.55 5.05
C LYS A 65 -9.27 -11.03 5.04
N SER A 66 -8.98 -10.41 6.18
CA SER A 66 -8.76 -8.97 6.26
C SER A 66 -7.65 -8.55 5.28
N LEU A 67 -7.86 -7.42 4.59
CA LEU A 67 -6.77 -6.67 3.94
C LEU A 67 -5.65 -6.45 4.95
N TRP A 68 -4.43 -6.75 4.51
CA TRP A 68 -3.21 -6.36 5.21
C TRP A 68 -2.72 -5.00 4.69
N MET A 69 -1.67 -4.46 5.30
CA MET A 69 -1.12 -3.13 5.00
C MET A 69 -1.10 -2.76 3.51
N ASP A 70 -0.41 -3.54 2.67
CA ASP A 70 -0.24 -3.20 1.25
C ASP A 70 -1.56 -3.29 0.45
N GLU A 71 -2.51 -4.12 0.88
CA GLU A 71 -3.85 -4.19 0.26
C GLU A 71 -4.70 -2.98 0.63
N VAL A 72 -4.59 -2.47 1.87
CA VAL A 72 -5.25 -1.21 2.26
C VAL A 72 -4.64 -0.04 1.49
N ALA A 73 -3.30 0.01 1.35
CA ALA A 73 -2.64 1.00 0.50
C ALA A 73 -3.21 0.97 -0.93
N THR A 74 -3.34 -0.23 -1.50
CA THR A 74 -3.93 -0.41 -2.83
C THR A 74 -5.37 0.10 -2.90
N ALA A 75 -6.19 -0.13 -1.87
CA ALA A 75 -7.56 0.39 -1.82
C ALA A 75 -7.59 1.93 -1.82
N MET A 76 -6.74 2.56 -1.01
CA MET A 76 -6.59 4.02 -0.92
C MET A 76 -6.09 4.61 -2.24
N ASP A 77 -5.07 3.99 -2.84
CA ASP A 77 -4.47 4.44 -4.09
C ASP A 77 -5.44 4.33 -5.27
N SER A 78 -6.22 3.24 -5.30
CA SER A 78 -7.25 3.04 -6.31
C SER A 78 -8.40 4.04 -6.16
N ALA A 79 -8.67 4.54 -4.94
CA ALA A 79 -9.72 5.54 -4.72
C ALA A 79 -9.42 6.90 -5.37
N LEU A 80 -8.15 7.20 -5.68
CA LEU A 80 -7.75 8.42 -6.39
C LEU A 80 -8.18 8.43 -7.87
N GLY A 81 -8.52 7.26 -8.44
CA GLY A 81 -8.92 7.13 -9.83
C GLY A 81 -7.89 7.67 -10.81
N LEU A 82 -8.32 8.48 -11.78
CA LEU A 82 -7.42 9.08 -12.79
C LEU A 82 -6.40 10.06 -12.19
N ARG A 83 -6.65 10.59 -10.98
CA ARG A 83 -5.67 11.44 -10.29
C ARG A 83 -4.39 10.67 -9.96
N SER A 84 -4.44 9.34 -9.89
CA SER A 84 -3.24 8.51 -9.68
C SER A 84 -2.18 8.65 -10.79
N ILE A 85 -2.52 9.22 -11.96
CA ILE A 85 -1.56 9.47 -13.05
C ILE A 85 -0.88 10.85 -12.89
N SER A 86 -1.37 11.71 -11.99
CA SER A 86 -0.90 13.09 -11.92
C SER A 86 0.53 13.20 -11.38
N ASN A 87 1.21 14.28 -11.81
CA ASN A 87 2.58 14.56 -11.40
C ASN A 87 2.72 15.06 -9.96
N ASP A 88 1.61 15.33 -9.26
CA ASP A 88 1.63 15.85 -7.89
C ASP A 88 1.63 14.74 -6.83
N ILE A 89 1.38 13.48 -7.22
CA ILE A 89 1.32 12.36 -6.28
C ILE A 89 2.67 11.63 -6.27
N ASN A 90 3.27 11.49 -5.09
CA ASN A 90 4.57 10.85 -4.93
C ASN A 90 4.39 9.32 -4.81
N TRP A 91 4.41 8.63 -5.97
CA TRP A 91 4.19 7.19 -6.03
C TRP A 91 5.48 6.38 -5.95
N ASP A 92 5.48 5.36 -5.09
CA ASP A 92 6.53 4.32 -5.05
C ASP A 92 6.32 3.22 -6.12
N HIS A 93 5.22 3.26 -6.86
CA HIS A 93 4.82 2.21 -7.81
C HIS A 93 4.27 2.77 -9.14
N PRO A 94 4.37 2.02 -10.25
CA PRO A 94 3.71 2.37 -11.51
C PRO A 94 2.17 2.33 -11.43
N PRO A 95 1.44 3.08 -12.28
CA PRO A 95 0.03 3.38 -12.05
C PRO A 95 -0.95 2.32 -12.58
N LEU A 96 -0.54 1.43 -13.49
CA LEU A 96 -1.49 0.61 -14.26
C LEU A 96 -2.35 -0.28 -13.37
N TYR A 97 -1.75 -0.90 -12.35
CA TYR A 97 -2.50 -1.80 -11.47
C TYR A 97 -3.61 -1.06 -10.73
N PHE A 98 -3.31 0.10 -10.15
CA PHE A 98 -4.28 0.91 -9.41
C PHE A 98 -5.38 1.47 -10.30
N LEU A 99 -5.05 1.86 -11.54
CA LEU A 99 -6.04 2.30 -12.53
C LEU A 99 -7.00 1.20 -12.95
N LEU A 100 -6.47 0.00 -13.22
CA LEU A 100 -7.31 -1.15 -13.56
C LEU A 100 -8.18 -1.55 -12.37
N ASN A 101 -7.61 -1.51 -11.16
CA ASN A 101 -8.34 -1.82 -9.94
C ASN A 101 -9.45 -0.78 -9.67
N TRP A 102 -9.16 0.52 -9.84
CA TRP A 102 -10.15 1.58 -9.82
C TRP A 102 -11.30 1.33 -10.80
N ALA A 103 -10.99 0.94 -12.04
CA ALA A 103 -12.02 0.63 -13.03
C ALA A 103 -12.89 -0.57 -12.59
N VAL A 104 -12.29 -1.62 -12.04
CA VAL A 104 -13.02 -2.79 -11.52
C VAL A 104 -13.90 -2.42 -10.33
N ILE A 105 -13.39 -1.64 -9.38
CA ILE A 105 -14.14 -1.12 -8.22
C ILE A 105 -15.30 -0.23 -8.67
N SER A 106 -15.07 0.63 -9.66
CA SER A 106 -16.11 1.53 -10.18
C SER A 106 -17.26 0.77 -10.84
N LEU A 107 -16.98 -0.41 -11.41
CA LEU A 107 -17.98 -1.24 -12.10
C LEU A 107 -18.73 -2.18 -11.15
N LEU A 108 -18.07 -2.73 -10.13
CA LEU A 108 -18.60 -3.81 -9.28
C LEU A 108 -18.82 -3.40 -7.82
N GLY A 109 -18.38 -2.21 -7.42
CA GLY A 109 -18.48 -1.67 -6.06
C GLY A 109 -17.22 -1.91 -5.21
N ALA A 110 -17.01 -1.05 -4.21
CA ALA A 110 -15.88 -1.14 -3.28
C ALA A 110 -16.12 -2.22 -2.21
N ASN A 111 -15.42 -3.34 -2.33
CA ASN A 111 -15.33 -4.38 -1.31
C ASN A 111 -14.06 -5.22 -1.53
N GLU A 112 -13.66 -5.99 -0.52
CA GLU A 112 -12.39 -6.73 -0.55
C GLU A 112 -12.34 -7.83 -1.62
N VAL A 113 -13.48 -8.43 -1.98
CA VAL A 113 -13.56 -9.42 -3.07
C VAL A 113 -13.25 -8.75 -4.39
N THR A 114 -13.85 -7.59 -4.65
CA THR A 114 -13.69 -6.81 -5.87
C THR A 114 -12.25 -6.30 -5.99
N LEU A 115 -11.67 -5.85 -4.88
CA LEU A 115 -10.29 -5.39 -4.81
C LEU A 115 -9.27 -6.47 -5.23
N ARG A 116 -9.56 -7.74 -4.91
CA ARG A 116 -8.68 -8.88 -5.25
C ARG A 116 -8.97 -9.50 -6.61
N LEU A 117 -10.10 -9.16 -7.24
CA LEU A 117 -10.60 -9.83 -8.44
C LEU A 117 -9.62 -9.71 -9.62
N LEU A 118 -9.01 -8.53 -9.80
CA LEU A 118 -8.02 -8.31 -10.86
C LEU A 118 -6.84 -9.29 -10.75
N SER A 119 -6.32 -9.49 -9.54
CA SER A 119 -5.23 -10.42 -9.26
C SER A 119 -5.64 -11.89 -9.46
N VAL A 120 -6.88 -12.24 -9.09
CA VAL A 120 -7.43 -13.59 -9.34
C VAL A 120 -7.51 -13.87 -10.84
N MET A 121 -8.02 -12.91 -11.62
CA MET A 121 -8.12 -13.03 -13.08
C MET A 121 -6.74 -13.19 -13.72
N ALA A 122 -5.76 -12.39 -13.30
CA ALA A 122 -4.38 -12.54 -13.73
C ALA A 122 -3.80 -13.91 -13.34
N GLY A 123 -4.08 -14.39 -12.13
CA GLY A 123 -3.70 -15.70 -11.61
C GLY A 123 -4.22 -16.88 -12.45
N VAL A 124 -5.49 -16.83 -12.87
CA VAL A 124 -6.08 -17.84 -13.78
C VAL A 124 -5.48 -17.71 -15.19
N GLY A 125 -5.26 -16.48 -15.65
CA GLY A 125 -4.58 -16.20 -16.92
C GLY A 125 -3.16 -16.76 -16.98
N ILE A 126 -2.41 -16.70 -15.87
CA ILE A 126 -1.07 -17.30 -15.73
C ILE A 126 -1.13 -18.80 -16.01
N VAL A 127 -2.08 -19.54 -15.44
CA VAL A 127 -2.22 -20.99 -15.67
C VAL A 127 -2.46 -21.30 -17.16
N CYS A 128 -3.30 -20.49 -17.83
CA CYS A 128 -3.56 -20.62 -19.26
C CYS A 128 -2.30 -20.33 -20.09
N LEU A 129 -1.56 -19.27 -19.77
CA LEU A 129 -0.34 -18.89 -20.47
C LEU A 129 0.79 -19.90 -20.28
N VAL A 130 0.89 -20.52 -19.10
CA VAL A 130 1.85 -21.59 -18.84
C VAL A 130 1.58 -22.79 -19.74
N PHE A 131 0.31 -23.17 -19.93
CA PHE A 131 -0.03 -24.22 -20.89
C PHE A 131 0.42 -23.84 -22.31
N LEU A 132 0.08 -22.63 -22.77
CA LEU A 132 0.43 -22.15 -24.12
C LEU A 132 1.94 -22.06 -24.33
N LEU A 133 2.68 -21.59 -23.32
CA LEU A 133 4.13 -21.48 -23.36
C LEU A 133 4.78 -22.86 -23.35
N GLY A 134 4.30 -23.81 -22.53
CA GLY A 134 4.81 -25.18 -22.51
C GLY A 134 4.52 -25.95 -23.79
N GLU A 135 3.36 -25.73 -24.41
CA GLU A 135 3.05 -26.28 -25.74
C GLU A 135 3.98 -25.70 -26.82
N THR A 136 4.26 -24.39 -26.75
CA THR A 136 5.12 -23.70 -27.73
C THR A 136 6.58 -24.14 -27.60
N LEU A 137 7.11 -24.16 -26.37
CA LEU A 137 8.51 -24.47 -26.08
C LEU A 137 8.84 -25.96 -26.23
N PHE A 138 7.89 -26.83 -25.89
CA PHE A 138 8.09 -28.27 -25.87
C PHE A 138 6.95 -28.98 -26.61
N GLU A 139 5.91 -29.37 -25.88
CA GLU A 139 4.74 -30.09 -26.39
C GLU A 139 3.54 -29.94 -25.45
N ALA A 140 2.32 -30.21 -25.96
CA ALA A 140 1.08 -30.01 -25.20
C ALA A 140 1.04 -30.75 -23.85
N ARG A 141 1.71 -31.91 -23.73
CA ARG A 141 1.80 -32.65 -22.47
C ARG A 141 2.61 -31.92 -21.40
N VAL A 142 3.70 -31.28 -21.81
CA VAL A 142 4.52 -30.44 -20.91
C VAL A 142 3.71 -29.22 -20.48
N GLY A 143 3.00 -28.58 -21.41
CA GLY A 143 2.07 -27.49 -21.07
C GLY A 143 1.00 -27.91 -20.05
N LEU A 144 0.40 -29.09 -20.22
CA LEU A 144 -0.59 -29.61 -19.27
C LEU A 144 -0.01 -29.83 -17.88
N TRP A 145 1.14 -30.51 -17.77
CA TRP A 145 1.79 -30.73 -16.48
C TRP A 145 2.21 -29.42 -15.81
N ALA A 146 2.77 -28.49 -16.58
CA ALA A 146 3.20 -27.20 -16.04
C ALA A 146 2.00 -26.39 -15.53
N SER A 147 0.90 -26.33 -16.30
CA SER A 147 -0.32 -25.63 -15.88
C SER A 147 -0.95 -26.28 -14.65
N PHE A 148 -0.93 -27.61 -14.54
CA PHE A 148 -1.40 -28.34 -13.35
C PHE A 148 -0.57 -28.01 -12.10
N ILE A 149 0.77 -28.00 -12.22
CA ILE A 149 1.68 -27.64 -11.12
C ILE A 149 1.40 -26.20 -10.64
N VAL A 150 1.28 -25.25 -11.57
CA VAL A 150 1.02 -23.83 -11.28
C VAL A 150 -0.41 -23.59 -10.75
N ALA A 151 -1.39 -24.37 -11.19
CA ALA A 151 -2.77 -24.29 -10.70
C ALA A 151 -2.87 -24.61 -9.20
N LEU A 152 -2.01 -25.51 -8.71
CA LEU A 152 -1.92 -25.96 -7.32
C LEU A 152 -0.81 -25.27 -6.51
N SER A 153 -0.05 -24.36 -7.11
CA SER A 153 1.04 -23.69 -6.42
C SER A 153 0.54 -22.79 -5.28
N PRO A 154 0.96 -23.03 -4.02
CA PRO A 154 0.62 -22.16 -2.91
C PRO A 154 1.08 -20.72 -3.13
N LEU A 155 2.27 -20.52 -3.74
CA LEU A 155 2.84 -19.20 -4.00
C LEU A 155 2.00 -18.43 -5.03
N GLN A 156 1.65 -19.06 -6.16
CA GLN A 156 0.77 -18.40 -7.15
C GLN A 156 -0.62 -18.15 -6.60
N ILE A 157 -1.19 -19.07 -5.84
CA ILE A 157 -2.52 -18.91 -5.24
C ILE A 157 -2.51 -17.73 -4.25
N PHE A 158 -1.50 -17.67 -3.38
CA PHE A 158 -1.32 -16.61 -2.40
C PHE A 158 -1.33 -15.23 -3.05
N TYR A 159 -0.46 -15.00 -4.04
CA TYR A 159 -0.38 -13.70 -4.71
C TYR A 159 -1.53 -13.43 -5.70
N SER A 160 -2.28 -14.47 -6.09
CA SER A 160 -3.56 -14.29 -6.80
C SER A 160 -4.67 -13.81 -5.86
N GLN A 161 -4.63 -14.16 -4.57
CA GLN A 161 -5.57 -13.72 -3.53
C GLN A 161 -5.12 -12.42 -2.83
N GLU A 162 -4.19 -11.71 -3.43
CA GLU A 162 -3.70 -10.45 -2.92
C GLU A 162 -4.00 -9.32 -3.89
N ALA A 163 -4.62 -8.25 -3.41
CA ALA A 163 -4.87 -7.04 -4.18
C ALA A 163 -3.56 -6.25 -4.39
N ARG A 164 -2.59 -6.86 -5.09
CA ARG A 164 -1.30 -6.29 -5.47
C ARG A 164 -0.91 -6.61 -6.91
N MET A 165 0.02 -5.83 -7.44
CA MET A 165 0.46 -5.89 -8.84
C MET A 165 1.23 -7.15 -9.26
N HIS A 166 1.65 -8.00 -8.31
CA HIS A 166 2.56 -9.12 -8.59
C HIS A 166 1.96 -10.17 -9.54
N ALA A 167 0.71 -10.58 -9.34
CA ALA A 167 0.04 -11.52 -10.24
C ALA A 167 -0.15 -10.93 -11.65
N LEU A 168 -0.52 -9.66 -11.74
CA LEU A 168 -0.69 -8.97 -13.03
C LEU A 168 0.65 -8.82 -13.77
N SER A 169 1.73 -8.49 -13.06
CA SER A 169 3.07 -8.42 -13.64
C SER A 169 3.56 -9.78 -14.13
N CYS A 170 3.35 -10.84 -13.34
CA CYS A 170 3.66 -12.21 -13.75
C CYS A 170 2.87 -12.62 -15.00
N PHE A 171 1.58 -12.27 -15.09
CA PHE A 171 0.76 -12.48 -16.27
C PHE A 171 1.37 -11.80 -17.51
N PHE A 172 1.66 -10.49 -17.45
CA PHE A 172 2.24 -9.79 -18.61
C PHE A 172 3.65 -10.28 -18.97
N THR A 173 4.45 -10.71 -17.98
CA THR A 173 5.72 -11.40 -18.24
C THR A 173 5.52 -12.65 -19.10
N LEU A 174 4.53 -13.49 -18.78
CA LEU A 174 4.27 -14.70 -19.57
C LEU A 174 3.70 -14.38 -20.96
N VAL A 175 2.89 -13.33 -21.12
CA VAL A 175 2.45 -12.85 -22.44
C VAL A 175 3.66 -12.38 -23.26
N SER A 176 4.57 -11.62 -22.65
CA SER A 176 5.80 -11.13 -23.27
C SER A 176 6.67 -12.28 -23.77
N LEU A 177 6.96 -13.24 -22.88
CA LEU A 177 7.77 -14.42 -23.22
C LEU A 177 7.13 -15.29 -24.31
N TRP A 178 5.84 -15.58 -24.18
CA TRP A 178 5.13 -16.37 -25.18
C TRP A 178 5.09 -15.67 -26.53
N SER A 179 4.77 -14.38 -26.57
CA SER A 179 4.69 -13.61 -27.81
C SER A 179 6.06 -13.44 -28.47
N LEU A 180 7.14 -13.21 -27.70
CA LEU A 180 8.51 -13.16 -28.21
C LEU A 180 8.89 -14.47 -28.88
N TRP A 181 8.65 -15.61 -28.24
CA TRP A 181 8.96 -16.92 -28.82
C TRP A 181 8.19 -17.16 -30.13
N ARG A 182 6.89 -16.85 -30.13
CA ARG A 182 6.04 -16.96 -31.33
C ARG A 182 6.46 -16.00 -32.44
N ALA A 183 6.98 -14.83 -32.10
CA ALA A 183 7.47 -13.84 -33.06
C ALA A 183 8.74 -14.33 -33.77
N LEU A 184 9.64 -15.00 -33.03
CA LEU A 184 10.86 -15.61 -33.57
C LEU A 184 10.56 -16.83 -34.46
N GLU A 185 9.47 -17.57 -34.21
CA GLU A 185 9.06 -18.73 -35.01
C GLU A 185 8.21 -18.37 -36.26
N CYS A 186 7.12 -17.63 -36.08
CA CYS A 186 5.97 -17.67 -36.99
C CYS A 186 5.90 -16.52 -38.01
N LYS A 187 6.85 -15.58 -38.04
CA LYS A 187 6.91 -14.45 -38.99
C LYS A 187 5.67 -13.53 -39.03
N ARG A 188 4.83 -13.52 -38.00
CA ARG A 188 3.59 -12.70 -37.97
C ARG A 188 3.76 -11.46 -37.10
N ILE A 189 3.43 -10.28 -37.64
CA ILE A 189 3.56 -8.98 -36.95
C ILE A 189 2.76 -8.90 -35.65
N LYS A 190 1.61 -9.59 -35.56
CA LYS A 190 0.77 -9.58 -34.35
C LYS A 190 1.50 -10.01 -33.09
N TYR A 191 2.49 -10.90 -33.19
CA TYR A 191 3.25 -11.37 -32.03
C TYR A 191 4.28 -10.33 -31.57
N TRP A 192 4.88 -9.58 -32.50
CA TRP A 192 5.73 -8.44 -32.18
C TRP A 192 4.94 -7.30 -31.52
N VAL A 193 3.73 -7.02 -32.01
CA VAL A 193 2.83 -6.03 -31.40
C VAL A 193 2.43 -6.47 -29.99
N LEU A 194 2.02 -7.74 -29.83
CA LEU A 194 1.65 -8.27 -28.52
C LEU A 194 2.83 -8.23 -27.53
N TYR A 195 4.04 -8.54 -28.00
CA TYR A 195 5.28 -8.41 -27.22
C TYR A 195 5.42 -6.98 -26.70
N VAL A 196 5.50 -5.98 -27.58
CA VAL A 196 5.64 -4.56 -27.19
C VAL A 196 4.55 -4.13 -26.21
N LEU A 197 3.27 -4.42 -26.51
CA LEU A 197 2.17 -4.05 -25.63
C LEU A 197 2.30 -4.70 -24.25
N SER A 198 2.59 -6.00 -24.19
CA SER A 198 2.74 -6.70 -22.91
C SER A 198 3.94 -6.20 -22.10
N THR A 199 5.08 -5.94 -22.73
CA THR A 199 6.27 -5.40 -22.05
C THR A 199 6.01 -4.00 -21.50
N VAL A 200 5.39 -3.12 -22.29
CA VAL A 200 5.03 -1.76 -21.86
C VAL A 200 4.05 -1.82 -20.70
N LEU A 201 2.95 -2.57 -20.82
CA LEU A 201 1.97 -2.71 -19.74
C LEU A 201 2.60 -3.29 -18.47
N ASN A 202 3.57 -4.21 -18.59
CA ASN A 202 4.29 -4.74 -17.44
C ASN A 202 5.16 -3.68 -16.75
N LEU A 203 5.88 -2.84 -17.51
CA LEU A 203 6.65 -1.73 -16.95
C LEU A 203 5.77 -0.69 -16.25
N TYR A 204 4.57 -0.44 -16.77
CA TYR A 204 3.54 0.37 -16.11
C TYR A 204 2.82 -0.35 -14.96
N THR A 205 3.07 -1.64 -14.74
CA THR A 205 2.56 -2.43 -13.61
C THR A 205 3.58 -2.54 -12.49
N PHE A 206 4.85 -2.79 -12.83
CA PHE A 206 5.88 -3.10 -11.85
C PHE A 206 7.29 -2.80 -12.36
N TYR A 207 8.06 -1.97 -11.64
CA TYR A 207 9.39 -1.54 -12.09
C TYR A 207 10.37 -2.70 -12.32
N PHE A 208 10.27 -3.80 -11.54
CA PHE A 208 11.13 -4.98 -11.70
C PHE A 208 10.92 -5.73 -13.03
N ALA A 209 9.85 -5.42 -13.79
CA ALA A 209 9.67 -5.92 -15.14
C ALA A 209 10.86 -5.58 -16.08
N ILE A 210 11.64 -4.54 -15.76
CA ILE A 210 12.87 -4.21 -16.50
C ILE A 210 13.90 -5.35 -16.47
N LEU A 211 13.93 -6.14 -15.39
CA LEU A 211 14.84 -7.29 -15.26
C LEU A 211 14.43 -8.43 -16.20
N VAL A 212 13.13 -8.60 -16.41
CA VAL A 212 12.59 -9.57 -17.39
C VAL A 212 12.97 -9.12 -18.80
N LEU A 213 12.76 -7.84 -19.12
CA LEU A 213 13.15 -7.28 -20.42
C LEU A 213 14.66 -7.44 -20.68
N LEU A 214 15.50 -7.23 -19.67
CA LEU A 214 16.94 -7.49 -19.77
C LEU A 214 17.23 -8.97 -20.08
N GLY A 215 16.52 -9.90 -19.43
CA GLY A 215 16.60 -11.34 -19.71
C GLY A 215 16.21 -11.67 -21.15
N GLU A 216 15.14 -11.06 -21.68
CA GLU A 216 14.69 -11.22 -23.06
C GLU A 216 15.72 -10.66 -24.07
N VAL A 217 16.34 -9.52 -23.78
CA VAL A 217 17.42 -8.94 -24.59
C VAL A 217 18.63 -9.88 -24.63
N VAL A 218 19.07 -10.36 -23.47
CA VAL A 218 20.20 -11.31 -23.39
C VAL A 218 19.87 -12.62 -24.11
N LEU A 219 18.65 -13.11 -23.99
CA LEU A 219 18.18 -14.30 -24.71
C LEU A 219 18.34 -14.15 -26.23
N VAL A 220 17.81 -13.06 -26.80
CA VAL A 220 17.90 -12.80 -28.25
C VAL A 220 19.36 -12.65 -28.68
N ALA A 221 20.19 -11.99 -27.87
CA ALA A 221 21.62 -11.86 -28.14
C ALA A 221 22.35 -13.22 -28.12
N VAL A 222 22.08 -14.07 -27.13
CA VAL A 222 22.65 -15.43 -27.04
C VAL A 222 22.24 -16.27 -28.25
N PHE A 223 20.98 -16.21 -28.67
CA PHE A 223 20.49 -16.90 -29.87
C PHE A 223 21.12 -16.35 -31.17
N ALA A 224 21.34 -15.04 -31.24
CA ALA A 224 22.02 -14.42 -32.38
C ALA A 224 23.50 -14.85 -32.52
N ILE A 225 24.21 -15.04 -31.40
CA ILE A 225 25.64 -15.37 -31.36
C ILE A 225 25.89 -16.86 -31.60
N LEU A 226 25.12 -17.74 -30.93
CA LEU A 226 25.36 -19.17 -30.97
C LEU A 226 25.11 -19.73 -32.38
N PRO A 227 26.08 -20.44 -33.00
CA PRO A 227 25.96 -20.95 -34.37
C PRO A 227 24.69 -21.75 -34.62
N TYR A 228 24.25 -22.48 -33.59
CA TYR A 228 23.07 -23.32 -33.61
C TYR A 228 21.76 -22.53 -33.76
N PHE A 229 21.71 -21.25 -33.37
CA PHE A 229 20.50 -20.41 -33.35
C PHE A 229 20.57 -19.17 -34.24
N ARG A 230 21.55 -19.11 -35.15
CA ARG A 230 21.77 -17.94 -36.04
C ARG A 230 20.59 -17.56 -36.92
N TYR A 231 19.58 -18.42 -37.05
CA TYR A 231 18.32 -18.05 -37.72
C TYR A 231 17.66 -16.80 -37.09
N VAL A 232 17.94 -16.52 -35.81
CA VAL A 232 17.45 -15.33 -35.09
C VAL A 232 18.03 -14.02 -35.61
N MET A 233 19.19 -14.03 -36.29
CA MET A 233 19.79 -12.81 -36.87
C MET A 233 18.83 -12.06 -37.82
N LYS A 234 17.94 -12.79 -38.50
CA LYS A 234 16.90 -12.20 -39.36
C LYS A 234 15.89 -11.35 -38.58
N TYR A 235 15.71 -11.62 -37.30
CA TYR A 235 14.71 -11.00 -36.43
C TYR A 235 15.32 -9.96 -35.48
N LEU A 236 16.64 -9.72 -35.54
CA LEU A 236 17.30 -8.74 -34.70
C LEU A 236 16.79 -7.32 -34.97
N PHE A 237 16.63 -6.94 -36.24
CA PHE A 237 16.10 -5.61 -36.58
C PHE A 237 14.65 -5.41 -36.08
N PRO A 238 13.68 -6.33 -36.36
CA PRO A 238 12.36 -6.27 -35.74
C PRO A 238 12.38 -6.17 -34.21
N PHE A 239 13.26 -6.94 -33.54
CA PHE A 239 13.40 -6.88 -32.09
C PHE A 239 13.92 -5.52 -31.61
N LEU A 240 14.92 -4.94 -32.29
CA LEU A 240 15.41 -3.57 -32.00
C LEU A 240 14.31 -2.52 -32.18
N VAL A 241 13.49 -2.65 -33.23
CA VAL A 241 12.31 -1.78 -33.42
C VAL A 241 11.33 -1.92 -32.25
N CYS A 242 11.12 -3.13 -31.74
CA CYS A 242 10.30 -3.35 -30.54
C CYS A 242 10.90 -2.70 -29.29
N LEU A 243 12.23 -2.77 -29.09
CA LEU A 243 12.89 -2.10 -27.96
C LEU A 243 12.77 -0.57 -28.02
N VAL A 244 12.91 0.01 -29.22
CA VAL A 244 12.69 1.45 -29.43
C VAL A 244 11.22 1.79 -29.16
N GLY A 245 10.28 0.99 -29.68
CA GLY A 245 8.85 1.17 -29.44
C GLY A 245 8.50 1.13 -27.94
N THR A 246 9.00 0.13 -27.22
CA THR A 246 8.82 0.01 -25.76
C THR A 246 9.40 1.22 -25.03
N SER A 247 10.63 1.65 -25.39
CA SER A 247 11.27 2.82 -24.79
C SER A 247 10.46 4.10 -25.02
N VAL A 248 9.96 4.32 -26.24
CA VAL A 248 9.14 5.50 -26.59
C VAL A 248 7.83 5.50 -25.82
N LEU A 249 7.15 4.35 -25.72
CA LEU A 249 5.87 4.24 -25.01
C LEU A 249 6.02 4.36 -23.47
N PHE A 250 7.17 3.97 -22.92
CA PHE A 250 7.47 4.14 -21.49
C PHE A 250 8.07 5.51 -21.14
N LEU A 251 8.52 6.27 -22.14
CA LEU A 251 9.18 7.57 -21.95
C LEU A 251 8.40 8.55 -21.06
N PRO A 252 7.05 8.67 -21.13
CA PRO A 252 6.31 9.57 -20.26
C PRO A 252 6.48 9.27 -18.76
N TRP A 253 6.69 8.00 -18.39
CA TRP A 253 6.86 7.56 -17.00
C TRP A 253 8.32 7.44 -16.56
N PHE A 254 9.26 7.49 -17.52
CA PHE A 254 10.68 7.30 -17.26
C PHE A 254 11.26 8.25 -16.19
N PRO A 255 10.92 9.56 -16.14
CA PRO A 255 11.42 10.46 -15.09
C PRO A 255 11.05 10.00 -13.67
N ARG A 256 9.84 9.46 -13.48
CA ARG A 256 9.37 8.92 -12.19
C ARG A 256 10.13 7.65 -11.82
N ALA A 257 10.37 6.76 -12.78
CA ALA A 257 11.17 5.56 -12.56
C ALA A 257 12.60 5.91 -12.09
N VAL A 258 13.21 6.96 -12.67
CA VAL A 258 14.54 7.45 -12.27
C VAL A 258 14.50 8.08 -10.88
N GLN A 259 13.48 8.89 -10.58
CA GLN A 259 13.30 9.49 -9.25
C GLN A 259 13.18 8.42 -8.17
N TYR A 260 12.35 7.38 -8.41
CA TYR A 260 12.19 6.24 -7.52
C TYR A 260 13.50 5.45 -7.34
N ALA A 261 14.24 5.20 -8.42
CA ALA A 261 15.56 4.54 -8.32
C ALA A 261 16.56 5.38 -7.48
N GLY A 262 16.51 6.70 -7.61
CA GLY A 262 17.31 7.64 -6.83
C GLY A 262 16.98 7.60 -5.33
N SER A 263 15.69 7.62 -4.97
CA SER A 263 15.24 7.56 -3.58
C SER A 263 15.61 6.23 -2.92
N MET A 264 15.47 5.10 -3.65
CA MET A 264 15.93 3.80 -3.17
C MET A 264 17.43 3.80 -2.85
N THR A 265 18.25 4.46 -3.68
CA THR A 265 19.71 4.50 -3.50
C THR A 265 20.11 5.30 -2.26
N GLN A 266 19.40 6.40 -1.96
CA GLN A 266 19.68 7.24 -0.78
C GLN A 266 19.32 6.56 0.54
N GLN A 267 18.34 5.63 0.53
CA GLN A 267 17.95 4.86 1.71
C GLN A 267 18.89 3.67 2.02
N ILE A 268 19.85 3.36 1.14
CA ILE A 268 20.85 2.31 1.37
C ILE A 268 21.90 2.83 2.35
N ASN A 269 21.75 2.43 3.62
CA ASN A 269 22.77 2.69 4.64
C ASN A 269 24.05 1.88 4.30
N PRO A 270 25.19 2.49 3.93
CA PRO A 270 26.36 1.78 3.41
C PRO A 270 26.97 0.77 4.40
N SER A 271 26.68 0.93 5.70
CA SER A 271 27.14 0.10 6.81
C SER A 271 26.36 -1.22 6.99
N ALA A 272 25.18 -1.37 6.36
CA ALA A 272 24.39 -2.61 6.37
C ALA A 272 24.77 -3.61 5.25
N ASN A 273 25.87 -3.35 4.54
CA ASN A 273 26.36 -4.11 3.39
C ASN A 273 27.06 -5.41 3.78
N SER A 274 26.31 -6.42 4.17
CA SER A 274 26.78 -7.81 4.06
C SER A 274 26.47 -8.33 2.64
N PRO A 275 27.44 -8.89 1.89
CA PRO A 275 27.17 -9.47 0.57
C PRO A 275 26.06 -10.52 0.68
N ILE A 276 25.23 -10.63 -0.36
CA ILE A 276 24.23 -11.70 -0.46
C ILE A 276 25.01 -13.01 -0.54
N SER A 277 24.92 -13.84 0.51
CA SER A 277 25.57 -15.13 0.54
C SER A 277 24.82 -16.10 -0.36
N VAL A 278 25.52 -17.12 -0.85
CA VAL A 278 24.89 -18.26 -1.54
C VAL A 278 23.75 -18.86 -0.68
N GLY A 279 23.91 -18.86 0.65
CA GLY A 279 22.86 -19.30 1.57
C GLY A 279 21.58 -18.46 1.54
N SER A 280 21.68 -17.16 1.28
CA SER A 280 20.51 -16.27 1.15
C SER A 280 19.76 -16.53 -0.16
N LEU A 281 20.49 -16.82 -1.25
CA LEU A 281 19.89 -17.25 -2.51
C LEU A 281 19.18 -18.60 -2.36
N PHE A 282 19.78 -19.55 -1.63
CA PHE A 282 19.12 -20.81 -1.30
C PHE A 282 17.86 -20.61 -0.46
N ALA A 283 17.84 -19.66 0.47
CA ALA A 283 16.65 -19.33 1.24
C ALA A 283 15.52 -18.78 0.34
N LEU A 284 15.85 -17.86 -0.57
CA LEU A 284 14.91 -17.29 -1.53
C LEU A 284 14.35 -18.35 -2.49
N LEU A 285 15.22 -19.20 -3.05
CA LEU A 285 14.83 -20.31 -3.92
C LEU A 285 13.97 -21.33 -3.16
N LYS A 286 14.33 -21.62 -1.91
CA LYS A 286 13.52 -22.47 -1.04
C LYS A 286 12.12 -21.86 -0.86
N GLU A 287 12.00 -20.56 -0.64
CA GLU A 287 10.72 -19.88 -0.49
C GLU A 287 9.88 -19.94 -1.78
N VAL A 288 10.50 -19.67 -2.94
CA VAL A 288 9.86 -19.78 -4.27
C VAL A 288 9.33 -21.20 -4.54
N ILE A 289 10.13 -22.22 -4.24
CA ILE A 289 9.77 -23.62 -4.56
C ILE A 289 8.78 -24.19 -3.53
N SER A 290 8.94 -23.85 -2.26
CA SER A 290 8.23 -24.52 -1.15
C SER A 290 7.00 -23.76 -0.64
N GLY A 291 6.82 -22.49 -1.00
CA GLY A 291 5.75 -21.65 -0.46
C GLY A 291 5.79 -21.53 1.07
N GLY A 292 6.97 -21.69 1.69
CA GLY A 292 7.20 -21.37 3.11
C GLY A 292 6.79 -22.42 4.16
N ALA A 293 6.38 -23.63 3.80
CA ALA A 293 5.84 -24.60 4.76
C ALA A 293 6.83 -25.71 5.21
N GLY A 294 6.45 -26.48 6.25
CA GLY A 294 7.27 -27.48 6.95
C GLY A 294 7.65 -28.75 6.16
N ILE A 295 7.45 -29.93 6.75
CA ILE A 295 7.94 -31.22 6.20
C ILE A 295 7.33 -31.53 4.82
N SER A 296 6.06 -31.20 4.59
CA SER A 296 5.39 -31.36 3.29
C SER A 296 6.08 -30.56 2.18
N ALA A 297 6.54 -29.34 2.50
CA ALA A 297 7.22 -28.52 1.51
C ALA A 297 8.62 -29.04 1.20
N LYS A 298 9.32 -29.64 2.16
CA LYS A 298 10.58 -30.37 1.89
C LYS A 298 10.37 -31.54 0.91
N PHE A 299 9.26 -32.27 1.04
CA PHE A 299 8.92 -33.34 0.11
C PHE A 299 8.60 -32.79 -1.30
N ALA A 300 7.84 -31.70 -1.39
CA ALA A 300 7.60 -30.98 -2.64
C ALA A 300 8.91 -30.55 -3.31
N MET A 301 9.83 -29.95 -2.55
CA MET A 301 11.15 -29.53 -3.04
C MET A 301 12.00 -30.69 -3.55
N LEU A 302 11.99 -31.83 -2.86
CA LEU A 302 12.73 -33.02 -3.31
C LEU A 302 12.17 -33.51 -4.65
N TRP A 303 10.84 -33.58 -4.76
CA TRP A 303 10.14 -34.00 -5.97
C TRP A 303 10.41 -33.04 -7.14
N ASP A 304 10.22 -31.74 -6.90
CA ASP A 304 10.48 -30.68 -7.87
C ASP A 304 11.95 -30.65 -8.29
N GLY A 305 12.89 -30.84 -7.36
CA GLY A 305 14.33 -30.88 -7.62
C GLY A 305 14.74 -32.08 -8.48
N ILE A 306 14.18 -33.27 -8.24
CA ILE A 306 14.43 -34.47 -9.06
C ILE A 306 13.96 -34.22 -10.50
N PHE A 307 12.74 -33.75 -10.70
CA PHE A 307 12.21 -33.53 -12.04
C PHE A 307 12.80 -32.32 -12.74
N LEU A 308 13.21 -31.29 -12.00
CA LEU A 308 14.01 -30.19 -12.54
C LEU A 308 15.36 -30.70 -13.07
N PHE A 309 16.06 -31.53 -12.29
CA PHE A 309 17.32 -32.14 -12.70
C PHE A 309 17.14 -33.01 -13.96
N ILE A 310 16.11 -33.87 -13.98
CA ILE A 310 15.78 -34.68 -15.16
C ILE A 310 15.47 -33.78 -16.37
N GLY A 311 14.63 -32.76 -16.18
CA GLY A 311 14.18 -31.86 -17.23
C GLY A 311 15.29 -31.03 -17.85
N LEU A 312 16.35 -30.71 -17.10
CA LEU A 312 17.49 -29.94 -17.59
C LEU A 312 18.62 -30.81 -18.16
N LEU A 313 18.89 -31.99 -17.58
CA LEU A 313 20.15 -32.72 -17.81
C LEU A 313 19.97 -34.11 -18.42
N VAL A 314 18.77 -34.69 -18.37
CA VAL A 314 18.54 -36.10 -18.70
C VAL A 314 17.58 -36.19 -19.89
N PHE A 315 18.14 -36.40 -21.09
CA PHE A 315 17.48 -36.57 -22.40
C PHE A 315 16.88 -35.33 -23.10
N PRO A 316 17.62 -34.21 -23.31
CA PRO A 316 17.14 -33.20 -24.24
C PRO A 316 17.18 -33.75 -25.67
N ARG A 317 16.02 -33.83 -26.36
CA ARG A 317 16.01 -33.97 -27.82
C ARG A 317 16.72 -32.73 -28.37
N SER A 318 17.31 -32.83 -29.57
CA SER A 318 17.96 -31.68 -30.22
C SER A 318 17.06 -30.43 -30.22
N ARG A 319 15.76 -30.62 -30.45
CA ARG A 319 14.73 -29.57 -30.44
C ARG A 319 14.50 -28.90 -29.08
N ASP A 320 14.74 -29.56 -27.95
CA ASP A 320 14.43 -29.00 -26.62
C ASP A 320 15.52 -28.05 -26.10
N LYS A 321 16.72 -28.09 -26.70
CA LYS A 321 17.89 -27.32 -26.27
C LYS A 321 17.65 -25.80 -26.33
N GLU A 322 16.87 -25.35 -27.33
CA GLU A 322 16.45 -23.95 -27.48
C GLU A 322 15.64 -23.48 -26.28
N ALA A 323 14.58 -24.21 -25.97
CA ALA A 323 13.69 -23.91 -24.86
C ALA A 323 14.42 -23.95 -23.52
N ILE A 324 15.23 -24.98 -23.27
CA ILE A 324 15.99 -25.12 -22.02
C ILE A 324 16.98 -23.97 -21.85
N LEU A 325 17.77 -23.65 -22.90
CA LEU A 325 18.71 -22.54 -22.82
C LEU A 325 17.97 -21.22 -22.57
N GLY A 326 16.85 -20.98 -23.26
CA GLY A 326 16.10 -19.75 -23.08
C GLY A 326 15.51 -19.60 -21.68
N LEU A 327 14.91 -20.66 -21.14
CA LEU A 327 14.43 -20.67 -19.76
C LEU A 327 15.56 -20.42 -18.76
N CYS A 328 16.73 -21.04 -18.95
CA CYS A 328 17.89 -20.79 -18.12
C CYS A 328 18.34 -19.32 -18.17
N VAL A 329 18.42 -18.70 -19.35
CA VAL A 329 18.80 -17.29 -19.49
C VAL A 329 17.78 -16.37 -18.80
N ILE A 330 16.48 -16.57 -19.05
CA ILE A 330 15.41 -15.75 -18.47
C ILE A 330 15.37 -15.88 -16.95
N VAL A 331 15.70 -17.05 -16.38
CA VAL A 331 15.75 -17.25 -14.93
C VAL A 331 17.03 -16.66 -14.32
N LEU A 332 18.19 -16.91 -14.93
CA LEU A 332 19.48 -16.52 -14.36
C LEU A 332 19.71 -15.00 -14.39
N ILE A 333 19.32 -14.30 -15.45
CA ILE A 333 19.62 -12.87 -15.59
C ILE A 333 18.95 -12.01 -14.50
N PRO A 334 17.63 -12.13 -14.23
CA PRO A 334 17.02 -11.43 -13.11
C PRO A 334 17.65 -11.81 -11.78
N LEU A 335 17.92 -13.10 -11.52
CA LEU A 335 18.56 -13.54 -10.28
C LEU A 335 19.96 -12.91 -10.08
N LEU A 336 20.81 -12.93 -11.12
CA LEU A 336 22.14 -12.31 -11.08
C LEU A 336 22.06 -10.79 -10.93
N SER A 337 21.08 -10.15 -11.57
CA SER A 337 20.85 -8.71 -11.45
C SER A 337 20.45 -8.33 -10.01
N LEU A 338 19.60 -9.12 -9.36
CA LEU A 338 19.23 -8.93 -7.96
C LEU A 338 20.41 -9.13 -7.01
N LEU A 339 21.29 -10.11 -7.28
CA LEU A 339 22.53 -10.28 -6.53
C LEU A 339 23.45 -9.07 -6.65
N ALA A 340 23.48 -8.43 -7.83
CA ALA A 340 24.29 -7.25 -8.08
C ALA A 340 23.74 -5.98 -7.40
N LEU A 341 22.41 -5.84 -7.28
CA LEU A 341 21.77 -4.62 -6.77
C LEU A 341 21.96 -4.38 -5.25
N ARG A 342 22.50 -5.35 -4.49
CA ARG A 342 22.79 -5.28 -3.05
C ARG A 342 21.71 -4.70 -2.09
N PRO A 343 20.37 -4.72 -2.31
CA PRO A 343 19.42 -4.09 -1.40
C PRO A 343 18.78 -5.17 -0.51
N ARG A 344 19.45 -5.51 0.60
CA ARG A 344 19.03 -6.60 1.50
C ARG A 344 17.63 -6.37 2.13
N ARG A 345 17.16 -5.13 2.21
CA ARG A 345 15.92 -4.76 2.90
C ARG A 345 14.65 -4.83 2.04
N TRP A 346 14.75 -4.99 0.72
CA TRP A 346 13.60 -4.73 -0.18
C TRP A 346 13.23 -5.89 -1.11
N ILE A 347 14.10 -6.89 -1.29
CA ILE A 347 13.81 -8.01 -2.20
C ILE A 347 13.07 -9.12 -1.46
N HIS A 348 11.76 -9.15 -1.65
CA HIS A 348 10.87 -10.24 -1.24
C HIS A 348 10.56 -11.21 -2.38
N VAL A 349 10.12 -12.43 -2.05
CA VAL A 349 9.75 -13.48 -3.02
C VAL A 349 8.73 -13.02 -4.08
N ARG A 350 7.81 -12.10 -3.71
CA ARG A 350 6.87 -11.41 -4.62
C ARG A 350 7.50 -10.75 -5.85
N HIS A 351 8.74 -10.26 -5.75
CA HIS A 351 9.44 -9.63 -6.89
C HIS A 351 9.85 -10.66 -7.95
N LEU A 352 9.88 -11.94 -7.58
CA LEU A 352 10.33 -13.06 -8.41
C LEU A 352 9.20 -14.05 -8.74
N LEU A 353 7.94 -13.64 -8.56
CA LEU A 353 6.78 -14.50 -8.78
C LEU A 353 6.76 -15.11 -10.20
N PHE A 354 7.30 -14.41 -11.19
CA PHE A 354 7.39 -14.85 -12.58
C PHE A 354 8.38 -16.01 -12.82
N LEU A 355 9.31 -16.28 -11.89
CA LEU A 355 10.27 -17.37 -12.03
C LEU A 355 9.60 -18.74 -11.85
N GLU A 356 8.62 -18.82 -10.97
CA GLU A 356 8.02 -20.10 -10.60
C GLU A 356 7.27 -20.79 -11.77
N PRO A 357 6.47 -20.09 -12.59
CA PRO A 357 5.93 -20.65 -13.83
C PRO A 357 6.99 -21.21 -14.78
N LEU A 358 8.16 -20.56 -14.87
CA LEU A 358 9.27 -20.98 -15.72
C LEU A 358 9.96 -22.23 -15.17
N LEU A 359 10.14 -22.30 -13.85
CA LEU A 359 10.62 -23.51 -13.18
C LEU A 359 9.63 -24.67 -13.34
N ALA A 360 8.32 -24.40 -13.24
CA ALA A 360 7.28 -25.40 -13.44
C ALA A 360 7.30 -25.99 -14.87
N LEU A 361 7.66 -25.19 -15.88
CA LEU A 361 7.88 -25.69 -17.25
C LEU A 361 9.05 -26.68 -17.33
N CYS A 362 10.18 -26.37 -16.68
CA CYS A 362 11.33 -27.29 -16.62
C CYS A 362 11.00 -28.58 -15.85
N ILE A 363 10.29 -28.48 -14.73
CA ILE A 363 9.82 -29.62 -13.94
C ILE A 363 8.88 -30.50 -14.77
N ALA A 364 7.88 -29.88 -15.42
CA ALA A 364 6.94 -30.57 -16.29
C ALA A 364 7.62 -31.25 -17.48
N HIS A 365 8.67 -30.64 -18.04
CA HIS A 365 9.50 -31.24 -19.06
C HIS A 365 10.16 -32.52 -18.53
N GLY A 366 10.79 -32.47 -17.35
CA GLY A 366 11.40 -33.65 -16.72
C GLY A 366 10.40 -34.77 -16.41
N VAL A 367 9.19 -34.42 -15.93
CA VAL A 367 8.08 -35.35 -15.73
C VAL A 367 7.74 -36.07 -17.04
N GLN A 368 7.59 -35.32 -18.13
CA GLN A 368 7.24 -35.89 -19.43
C GLN A 368 8.36 -36.80 -19.95
N ARG A 369 9.63 -36.42 -19.78
CA ARG A 369 10.77 -37.26 -20.20
C ARG A 369 10.88 -38.54 -19.38
N PHE A 370 10.59 -38.48 -18.10
CA PHE A 370 10.54 -39.66 -17.25
C PHE A 370 9.43 -40.63 -17.66
N LEU A 371 8.24 -40.11 -17.98
CA LEU A 371 7.12 -40.91 -18.51
C LEU A 371 7.45 -41.55 -19.87
N ASP A 372 8.07 -40.79 -20.78
CA ASP A 372 8.55 -41.30 -22.07
C ASP A 372 9.56 -42.44 -21.84
N PHE A 373 10.51 -42.26 -20.92
CA PHE A 373 11.52 -43.27 -20.59
C PHE A 373 10.93 -44.57 -19.99
N ILE A 374 9.99 -44.47 -19.05
CA ILE A 374 9.30 -45.64 -18.48
C ILE A 374 8.56 -46.38 -19.58
N THR A 375 7.78 -45.65 -20.40
CA THR A 375 6.94 -46.26 -21.42
C THR A 375 7.76 -46.88 -22.57
N SER A 376 8.88 -46.28 -22.98
CA SER A 376 9.76 -46.82 -24.01
C SER A 376 10.59 -48.00 -23.49
N SER A 377 11.21 -47.88 -22.32
CA SER A 377 12.07 -48.93 -21.75
C SER A 377 11.31 -50.20 -21.42
N THR A 378 10.07 -50.05 -20.94
CA THR A 378 9.18 -51.18 -20.63
C THR A 378 8.76 -51.92 -21.91
N ARG A 379 8.53 -51.18 -22.99
CA ARG A 379 8.15 -51.74 -24.31
C ARG A 379 9.29 -52.48 -25.00
N GLU A 380 10.53 -52.01 -24.87
CA GLU A 380 11.70 -52.63 -25.50
C GLU A 380 12.24 -53.83 -24.71
N ARG A 381 12.13 -53.83 -23.38
CA ARG A 381 12.72 -54.87 -22.52
C ARG A 381 11.78 -56.04 -22.22
N ILE A 382 10.46 -55.81 -22.27
CA ILE A 382 9.46 -56.81 -21.91
C ILE A 382 8.32 -56.74 -22.92
N ALA A 383 8.01 -57.85 -23.59
CA ALA A 383 6.88 -57.95 -24.53
C ALA A 383 5.53 -57.97 -23.78
N LEU A 384 5.22 -56.89 -23.07
CA LEU A 384 4.01 -56.75 -22.28
C LEU A 384 2.79 -56.46 -23.19
N PRO A 385 1.63 -57.06 -22.89
CA PRO A 385 0.39 -56.73 -23.58
C PRO A 385 0.01 -55.26 -23.35
N SER A 386 -0.64 -54.63 -24.33
CA SER A 386 -0.95 -53.19 -24.33
C SER A 386 -1.73 -52.73 -23.09
N GLY A 387 -2.54 -53.60 -22.49
CA GLY A 387 -3.26 -53.32 -21.23
C GLY A 387 -2.34 -53.14 -20.02
N ALA A 388 -1.24 -53.89 -19.93
CA ALA A 388 -0.27 -53.77 -18.84
C ALA A 388 0.53 -52.46 -18.96
N LEU A 389 0.93 -52.07 -20.17
CA LEU A 389 1.61 -50.79 -20.42
C LEU A 389 0.71 -49.59 -20.09
N LEU A 390 -0.58 -49.68 -20.42
CA LEU A 390 -1.58 -48.68 -20.04
C LEU A 390 -1.70 -48.59 -18.51
N LEU A 391 -1.79 -49.72 -17.80
CA LEU A 391 -1.86 -49.74 -16.34
C LEU A 391 -0.62 -49.12 -15.69
N ILE A 392 0.59 -49.47 -16.15
CA ILE A 392 1.85 -48.87 -15.66
C ILE A 392 1.85 -47.36 -15.88
N THR A 393 1.40 -46.91 -17.05
CA THR A 393 1.34 -45.47 -17.37
C THR A 393 0.33 -44.76 -16.47
N VAL A 394 -0.86 -45.34 -16.26
CA VAL A 394 -1.90 -44.78 -15.38
C VAL A 394 -1.41 -44.70 -13.94
N VAL A 395 -0.75 -45.75 -13.44
CA VAL A 395 -0.17 -45.77 -12.10
C VAL A 395 0.95 -44.74 -11.97
N ALA A 396 1.85 -44.65 -12.95
CA ALA A 396 2.93 -43.66 -12.95
C ALA A 396 2.37 -42.23 -12.95
N VAL A 397 1.40 -41.93 -13.81
CA VAL A 397 0.70 -40.63 -13.85
C VAL A 397 -0.03 -40.35 -12.53
N GLY A 398 -0.67 -41.36 -11.94
CA GLY A 398 -1.35 -41.24 -10.65
C GLY A 398 -0.38 -40.93 -9.50
N VAL A 399 0.74 -41.64 -9.43
CA VAL A 399 1.81 -41.41 -8.43
C VAL A 399 2.43 -40.03 -8.60
N LEU A 400 2.73 -39.61 -9.83
CA LEU A 400 3.25 -38.28 -10.12
C LEU A 400 2.24 -37.19 -9.74
N GLY A 401 0.97 -37.36 -10.15
CA GLY A 401 -0.12 -36.46 -9.81
C GLY A 401 -0.29 -36.30 -8.31
N LEU A 402 -0.30 -37.42 -7.55
CA LEU A 402 -0.33 -37.42 -6.09
C LEU A 402 0.93 -36.77 -5.48
N GLY A 403 2.11 -37.04 -6.03
CA GLY A 403 3.37 -36.45 -5.59
C GLY A 403 3.42 -34.93 -5.73
N PHE A 404 2.77 -34.36 -6.76
CA PHE A 404 2.65 -32.91 -6.90
C PHE A 404 1.48 -32.33 -6.10
N ALA A 405 0.32 -32.99 -6.11
CA ALA A 405 -0.91 -32.47 -5.51
C ALA A 405 -0.93 -32.58 -3.98
N ALA A 406 -0.52 -33.72 -3.40
CA ALA A 406 -0.66 -33.95 -1.96
C ALA A 406 0.16 -32.95 -1.14
N PRO A 407 1.47 -32.73 -1.38
CA PRO A 407 2.24 -31.77 -0.59
C PRO A 407 1.69 -30.34 -0.70
N ARG A 408 1.33 -29.91 -1.91
CA ARG A 408 0.77 -28.57 -2.17
C ARG A 408 -0.59 -28.40 -1.49
N SER A 409 -1.46 -29.41 -1.54
CA SER A 409 -2.75 -29.39 -0.86
C SER A 409 -2.62 -29.29 0.67
N MET A 410 -1.59 -29.92 1.27
CA MET A 410 -1.32 -29.79 2.71
C MET A 410 -0.86 -28.37 3.07
N VAL A 411 -0.07 -27.71 2.22
CA VAL A 411 0.28 -26.29 2.42
C VAL A 411 -0.97 -25.42 2.32
N LEU A 412 -1.80 -25.64 1.31
CA LEU A 412 -3.06 -24.91 1.12
C LEU A 412 -4.04 -25.11 2.28
N ALA A 413 -4.07 -26.30 2.88
CA ALA A 413 -4.89 -26.60 4.05
C ALA A 413 -4.50 -25.77 5.28
N GLY A 414 -3.24 -25.37 5.41
CA GLY A 414 -2.80 -24.40 6.42
C GLY A 414 -3.05 -22.94 6.00
N TYR A 415 -2.92 -22.65 4.70
CA TYR A 415 -3.08 -21.28 4.17
C TYR A 415 -4.51 -20.75 4.25
N TYR A 416 -5.52 -21.51 3.80
CA TYR A 416 -6.90 -21.01 3.72
C TYR A 416 -7.52 -20.61 5.07
N PRO A 417 -7.35 -21.37 6.17
CA PRO A 417 -7.89 -20.95 7.47
C PRO A 417 -7.08 -19.82 8.12
N ALA A 418 -5.81 -19.62 7.73
CA ALA A 418 -4.97 -18.60 8.32
C ALA A 418 -5.32 -17.19 7.80
N GLN A 419 -5.30 -16.22 8.72
CA GLN A 419 -5.45 -14.80 8.40
C GLN A 419 -4.15 -14.22 7.84
N LYS A 420 -4.26 -13.12 7.07
CA LYS A 420 -3.13 -12.22 6.82
C LYS A 420 -2.90 -11.40 8.10
N GLN A 421 -2.88 -10.08 8.04
CA GLN A 421 -3.13 -9.25 9.22
C GLN A 421 -4.63 -9.12 9.47
N ASN A 422 -5.06 -9.25 10.72
CA ASN A 422 -6.47 -9.21 11.07
C ASN A 422 -6.89 -7.84 11.64
N TYR A 423 -6.66 -6.79 10.85
CA TYR A 423 -7.11 -5.43 11.18
C TYR A 423 -8.63 -5.36 11.34
N ARG A 424 -9.39 -6.05 10.48
CA ARG A 424 -10.85 -6.13 10.58
C ARG A 424 -11.30 -6.67 11.95
N GLY A 425 -10.69 -7.76 12.41
CA GLY A 425 -11.00 -8.38 13.70
C GLY A 425 -10.65 -7.48 14.88
N ALA A 426 -9.49 -6.82 14.82
CA ALA A 426 -9.05 -5.90 15.87
C ALA A 426 -9.95 -4.66 15.96
N ALA A 427 -10.23 -4.00 14.83
CA ALA A 427 -11.14 -2.87 14.77
C ALA A 427 -12.53 -3.24 15.30
N LYS A 428 -13.11 -4.33 14.80
CA LYS A 428 -14.42 -4.82 15.27
C LYS A 428 -14.43 -5.13 16.77
N TYR A 429 -13.39 -5.78 17.28
CA TYR A 429 -13.31 -6.08 18.71
C TYR A 429 -13.25 -4.81 19.56
N ILE A 430 -12.47 -3.81 19.13
CA ILE A 430 -12.44 -2.51 19.82
C ILE A 430 -13.83 -1.89 19.77
N GLU A 431 -14.44 -1.76 18.60
CA GLU A 431 -15.79 -1.18 18.43
C GLU A 431 -16.87 -1.86 19.26
N ASP A 432 -16.92 -3.19 19.24
CA ASP A 432 -17.91 -3.98 19.99
C ASP A 432 -17.74 -3.80 21.52
N ASN A 433 -16.56 -3.34 21.98
CA ASN A 433 -16.28 -3.15 23.39
C ASN A 433 -16.22 -1.68 23.82
N LEU A 434 -16.05 -0.69 22.94
CA LEU A 434 -15.84 0.72 23.26
C LEU A 434 -16.97 1.30 24.15
N LEU A 435 -16.58 2.07 25.16
CA LEU A 435 -17.49 2.96 25.90
C LEU A 435 -17.39 4.39 25.35
N PRO A 436 -18.40 5.25 25.57
CA PRO A 436 -18.48 6.57 24.94
C PRO A 436 -17.28 7.49 25.20
N GLY A 437 -16.64 7.39 26.37
CA GLY A 437 -15.47 8.22 26.72
C GLY A 437 -14.12 7.55 26.51
N ASP A 438 -14.08 6.39 25.87
CA ASP A 438 -12.84 5.67 25.60
C ASP A 438 -11.94 6.40 24.60
N SER A 439 -10.64 6.26 24.78
CA SER A 439 -9.63 6.70 23.82
C SER A 439 -8.95 5.50 23.17
N VAL A 440 -8.62 5.59 21.89
CA VAL A 440 -7.94 4.54 21.11
C VAL A 440 -6.62 5.10 20.58
N ILE A 441 -5.52 4.45 20.91
CA ILE A 441 -4.19 4.75 20.39
C ILE A 441 -3.85 3.66 19.38
N ILE A 442 -3.52 4.08 18.17
CA ILE A 442 -3.06 3.17 17.12
C ILE A 442 -1.56 3.34 16.97
N GLY A 443 -0.83 2.22 16.98
CA GLY A 443 0.61 2.23 16.82
C GLY A 443 1.04 2.96 15.55
N VAL A 444 2.18 3.64 15.59
CA VAL A 444 2.63 4.57 14.54
C VAL A 444 2.65 3.93 13.15
N PHE A 445 2.98 2.64 13.07
CA PHE A 445 3.03 1.92 11.79
C PHE A 445 1.65 1.42 11.32
N ASP A 446 0.67 1.33 12.22
CA ASP A 446 -0.62 0.71 11.99
C ASP A 446 -1.75 1.70 11.64
N GLY A 447 -1.54 3.00 11.92
CA GLY A 447 -2.53 4.10 11.86
C GLY A 447 -3.55 4.00 10.73
N MET A 448 -3.15 4.36 9.52
CA MET A 448 -4.06 4.43 8.36
C MET A 448 -4.68 3.07 7.99
N TRP A 449 -4.05 1.95 8.34
CA TRP A 449 -4.50 0.61 7.97
C TRP A 449 -5.61 0.09 8.90
N LEU A 450 -5.51 0.41 10.18
CA LEU A 450 -6.55 0.10 11.17
C LEU A 450 -7.75 1.04 11.00
N GLU A 451 -7.50 2.33 10.75
CA GLU A 451 -8.51 3.35 10.48
C GLU A 451 -9.43 2.97 9.31
N TYR A 452 -8.91 2.25 8.31
CA TYR A 452 -9.70 1.73 7.18
C TYR A 452 -10.88 0.83 7.61
N TYR A 453 -10.76 0.11 8.72
CA TYR A 453 -11.79 -0.84 9.18
C TYR A 453 -12.75 -0.32 10.22
N PHE A 454 -12.43 0.81 10.86
CA PHE A 454 -13.32 1.43 11.81
C PHE A 454 -14.50 2.07 11.07
N SER A 455 -15.66 2.04 11.72
CA SER A 455 -16.88 2.66 11.23
C SER A 455 -16.70 4.19 11.12
N PRO A 456 -17.29 4.83 10.09
CA PRO A 456 -17.28 6.28 9.98
C PRO A 456 -17.84 6.93 11.25
N GLY A 457 -17.09 7.84 11.85
CA GLY A 457 -17.46 8.52 13.12
C GLY A 457 -16.80 7.92 14.38
N THR A 458 -16.49 6.62 14.41
CA THR A 458 -15.72 6.02 15.51
C THR A 458 -14.28 6.57 15.54
N VAL A 459 -13.64 6.62 14.37
CA VAL A 459 -12.24 7.07 14.21
C VAL A 459 -12.05 8.52 14.61
N ARG A 460 -12.93 9.41 14.16
CA ARG A 460 -12.75 10.86 14.34
C ARG A 460 -12.85 11.28 15.81
N ASN A 461 -13.62 10.54 16.61
CA ASN A 461 -13.97 10.97 17.97
C ASN A 461 -13.11 10.35 19.06
N ASN A 462 -12.49 9.17 18.81
CA ASN A 462 -11.84 8.39 19.86
C ASN A 462 -10.35 8.15 19.61
N VAL A 463 -9.84 8.31 18.37
CA VAL A 463 -8.43 8.05 18.07
C VAL A 463 -7.54 9.21 18.53
N VAL A 464 -6.57 8.91 19.39
CA VAL A 464 -5.59 9.87 19.94
C VAL A 464 -4.17 9.39 19.65
N ARG A 465 -3.26 10.34 19.41
CA ARG A 465 -1.87 10.05 19.00
C ARG A 465 -0.87 10.73 19.95
N PRO A 466 -0.69 10.21 21.18
CA PRO A 466 0.33 10.73 22.09
C PRO A 466 1.72 10.50 21.49
N ARG A 467 2.56 11.53 21.56
CA ARG A 467 3.95 11.54 21.09
C ARG A 467 4.95 11.36 22.22
N THR A 468 4.55 11.61 23.46
CA THR A 468 5.42 11.54 24.63
C THR A 468 4.76 10.76 25.77
N LEU A 469 5.59 10.24 26.68
CA LEU A 469 5.11 9.52 27.86
C LEU A 469 4.25 10.40 28.78
N SER A 470 4.52 11.71 28.86
CA SER A 470 3.71 12.64 29.67
C SER A 470 2.30 12.82 29.09
N GLU A 471 2.17 12.90 27.76
CA GLU A 471 0.87 12.96 27.08
C GLU A 471 0.08 11.68 27.32
N LEU A 472 0.72 10.51 27.22
CA LEU A 472 0.07 9.23 27.50
C LEU A 472 -0.40 9.14 28.96
N ARG A 473 0.41 9.58 29.92
CA ARG A 473 0.02 9.62 31.34
C ARG A 473 -1.16 10.55 31.60
N THR A 474 -1.30 11.61 30.82
CA THR A 474 -2.46 12.51 30.89
C THR A 474 -3.74 11.79 30.49
N LEU A 475 -3.68 10.93 29.46
CA LEU A 475 -4.81 10.11 29.00
C LEU A 475 -5.14 8.95 29.96
N CYS A 476 -4.12 8.33 30.53
CA CYS A 476 -4.22 7.14 31.38
C CYS A 476 -4.53 7.48 32.86
N ALA A 477 -5.48 8.38 33.11
CA ALA A 477 -5.93 8.68 34.47
C ALA A 477 -6.75 7.51 35.07
N PRO A 478 -6.88 7.41 36.40
CA PRO A 478 -7.75 6.41 37.03
C PRO A 478 -9.19 6.54 36.54
N ASN A 479 -9.86 5.39 36.35
CA ASN A 479 -11.22 5.26 35.81
C ASN A 479 -11.44 5.74 34.36
N ARG A 480 -10.41 6.26 33.69
CA ARG A 480 -10.39 6.36 32.22
C ARG A 480 -10.14 4.98 31.62
N ARG A 481 -10.52 4.79 30.36
CA ARG A 481 -10.21 3.58 29.61
C ARG A 481 -9.56 3.94 28.27
N VAL A 482 -8.38 3.38 28.04
CA VAL A 482 -7.56 3.66 26.85
C VAL A 482 -7.19 2.35 26.19
N TRP A 483 -7.43 2.24 24.89
CA TRP A 483 -7.07 1.09 24.07
C TRP A 483 -5.78 1.38 23.32
N TYR A 484 -4.89 0.41 23.19
CA TYR A 484 -3.68 0.49 22.37
C TYR A 484 -3.63 -0.70 21.42
N VAL A 485 -3.44 -0.43 20.12
CA VAL A 485 -3.44 -1.48 19.08
C VAL A 485 -2.27 -1.32 18.12
N TYR A 486 -1.54 -2.41 17.88
CA TYR A 486 -0.39 -2.44 16.97
C TYR A 486 -0.17 -3.85 16.41
N SER A 487 0.52 -3.98 15.27
CA SER A 487 0.74 -5.28 14.59
C SER A 487 2.19 -5.69 14.37
N PHE A 488 3.15 -4.77 14.56
CA PHE A 488 4.56 -5.07 14.36
C PHE A 488 5.39 -4.60 15.56
N PRO A 489 5.56 -5.44 16.61
CA PRO A 489 6.23 -5.02 17.83
C PRO A 489 7.59 -4.36 17.60
N ASN A 490 8.45 -4.98 16.78
CA ASN A 490 9.80 -4.47 16.53
C ASN A 490 9.81 -3.16 15.73
N LEU A 491 8.99 -3.05 14.68
CA LEU A 491 8.91 -1.84 13.86
C LEU A 491 8.23 -0.69 14.60
N THR A 492 7.26 -1.03 15.45
CA THR A 492 6.57 -0.06 16.31
C THR A 492 7.57 0.47 17.33
N ALA A 493 8.30 -0.40 18.04
CA ALA A 493 9.34 -0.01 18.98
C ALA A 493 10.49 0.81 18.34
N GLU A 494 10.85 0.52 17.08
CA GLU A 494 11.88 1.29 16.36
C GLU A 494 11.43 2.71 15.97
N ARG A 495 10.12 2.92 15.75
CA ARG A 495 9.55 4.20 15.26
C ARG A 495 8.86 5.03 16.34
N GLU A 496 8.36 4.40 17.38
CA GLU A 496 7.82 5.06 18.56
C GLU A 496 8.96 5.44 19.51
N ASP A 497 8.67 6.38 20.42
CA ASP A 497 9.53 6.63 21.56
C ASP A 497 9.69 5.32 22.36
N PRO A 498 10.92 4.77 22.51
CA PRO A 498 11.13 3.52 23.23
C PRO A 498 10.58 3.54 24.66
N GLU A 499 10.68 4.68 25.35
CA GLU A 499 10.17 4.81 26.72
C GLU A 499 8.64 4.72 26.76
N LEU A 500 7.97 5.30 25.76
CA LEU A 500 6.51 5.23 25.59
C LEU A 500 6.07 3.79 25.35
N PHE A 501 6.69 3.12 24.39
CA PHE A 501 6.33 1.75 24.01
C PHE A 501 6.55 0.75 25.16
N ASP A 502 7.71 0.83 25.83
CA ASP A 502 8.04 -0.04 26.97
C ASP A 502 7.09 0.20 28.15
N TRP A 503 6.70 1.45 28.38
CA TRP A 503 5.73 1.78 29.42
C TRP A 503 4.35 1.18 29.11
N ILE A 504 3.86 1.29 27.87
CA ILE A 504 2.59 0.67 27.47
C ILE A 504 2.65 -0.85 27.71
N GLN A 505 3.71 -1.52 27.25
CA GLN A 505 3.86 -2.97 27.42
C GLN A 505 3.88 -3.40 28.89
N SER A 506 4.39 -2.55 29.78
CA SER A 506 4.51 -2.84 31.21
C SER A 506 3.25 -2.51 32.01
N ASN A 507 2.40 -1.60 31.53
CA ASN A 507 1.29 -1.03 32.30
C ASN A 507 -0.09 -1.35 31.73
N PHE A 508 -0.21 -1.65 30.44
CA PHE A 508 -1.49 -2.03 29.85
C PHE A 508 -1.72 -3.53 29.97
N GLU A 509 -2.97 -3.92 30.16
CA GLU A 509 -3.40 -5.31 30.13
C GLU A 509 -3.62 -5.77 28.69
N LYS A 510 -3.07 -6.92 28.33
CA LYS A 510 -3.29 -7.51 27.00
C LYS A 510 -4.68 -8.16 26.96
N GLU A 511 -5.57 -7.59 26.17
CA GLU A 511 -6.97 -8.03 26.01
C GLU A 511 -7.11 -9.13 24.95
N LYS A 512 -6.49 -8.91 23.79
CA LYS A 512 -6.66 -9.79 22.64
C LYS A 512 -5.42 -9.86 21.78
N GLU A 513 -5.21 -11.03 21.20
CA GLU A 513 -4.24 -11.27 20.14
C GLU A 513 -4.97 -11.86 18.95
N PHE A 514 -4.72 -11.31 17.78
CA PHE A 514 -5.23 -11.84 16.52
C PHE A 514 -4.07 -12.45 15.75
N ASP A 515 -4.17 -13.77 15.56
CA ASP A 515 -3.19 -14.53 14.79
C ASP A 515 -3.17 -14.12 13.32
N ALA A 516 -2.00 -14.29 12.73
CA ALA A 516 -1.65 -13.98 11.36
C ALA A 516 -0.65 -15.01 10.83
N LEU A 517 -0.60 -15.21 9.52
CA LEU A 517 0.54 -15.88 8.89
C LEU A 517 1.82 -15.12 9.28
N ALA A 518 2.90 -15.87 9.52
CA ALA A 518 4.15 -15.33 10.08
C ALA A 518 4.74 -14.16 9.29
N GLU A 519 4.51 -14.09 7.98
CA GLU A 519 4.98 -13.00 7.10
C GLU A 519 4.26 -11.67 7.35
N TYR A 520 3.01 -11.70 7.82
CA TYR A 520 2.15 -10.52 7.89
C TYR A 520 2.14 -9.82 9.26
N GLY A 521 2.59 -10.46 10.33
CA GLY A 521 2.61 -9.87 11.68
C GLY A 521 1.26 -10.00 12.41
N ARG A 522 1.31 -10.25 13.72
CA ARG A 522 0.13 -10.47 14.57
C ARG A 522 -0.38 -9.15 15.11
N THR A 523 -1.69 -8.97 15.22
CA THR A 523 -2.27 -7.73 15.78
C THR A 523 -2.58 -7.92 17.26
N PHE A 524 -2.10 -6.98 18.08
CA PHE A 524 -2.27 -7.01 19.53
C PHE A 524 -3.16 -5.87 19.97
N VAL A 525 -4.09 -6.16 20.89
CA VAL A 525 -4.97 -5.17 21.51
C VAL A 525 -4.72 -5.18 23.01
N TYR A 526 -4.38 -4.00 23.52
CA TYR A 526 -4.07 -3.71 24.91
C TYR A 526 -5.06 -2.69 25.45
N ARG A 527 -5.26 -2.70 26.77
CA ARG A 527 -6.18 -1.80 27.45
C ARG A 527 -5.60 -1.31 28.77
N TRP A 528 -5.83 -0.04 29.06
CA TRP A 528 -5.66 0.58 30.36
C TRP A 528 -7.02 0.81 31.01
N GLY A 529 -7.07 0.71 32.34
CA GLY A 529 -8.23 1.12 33.14
C GLY A 529 -9.18 -0.04 33.50
N PRO A 530 -10.46 0.23 33.73
CA PRO A 530 -11.46 -0.79 34.06
C PRO A 530 -11.71 -1.80 32.94
N SER A 531 -11.97 -3.06 33.30
CA SER A 531 -12.14 -4.16 32.33
C SER A 531 -13.51 -4.17 31.66
N SER A 532 -14.54 -3.74 32.38
CA SER A 532 -15.92 -3.72 31.90
C SER A 532 -16.66 -2.50 32.43
N ARG A 533 -17.84 -2.26 31.86
CA ARG A 533 -18.77 -1.26 32.37
C ARG A 533 -19.16 -1.52 33.83
N GLU A 534 -19.38 -2.78 34.20
CA GLU A 534 -19.75 -3.18 35.56
C GLU A 534 -18.61 -2.93 36.57
N ASP A 535 -17.37 -3.22 36.18
CA ASP A 535 -16.18 -2.90 37.00
C ASP A 535 -16.07 -1.39 37.23
N LEU A 536 -16.27 -0.59 36.18
CA LEU A 536 -16.25 0.87 36.28
C LEU A 536 -17.39 1.40 37.16
N GLU A 537 -18.62 0.91 36.98
CA GLU A 537 -19.77 1.32 37.81
C GLU A 537 -19.53 0.96 39.29
N GLY A 538 -18.92 -0.19 39.59
CA GLY A 538 -18.51 -0.58 40.94
C GLY A 538 -17.47 0.38 41.55
N LYS A 539 -16.46 0.77 40.77
CA LYS A 539 -15.44 1.76 41.19
C LYS A 539 -16.05 3.14 41.45
N ILE A 540 -16.96 3.59 40.59
CA ILE A 540 -17.71 4.83 40.77
C ILE A 540 -18.53 4.79 42.07
N GLN A 541 -19.28 3.72 42.32
CA GLN A 541 -20.06 3.56 43.56
C GLN A 541 -19.19 3.52 44.82
N HIS A 542 -17.97 2.99 44.70
CA HIS A 542 -17.00 3.04 45.79
C HIS A 542 -16.51 4.47 46.06
N LEU A 543 -16.10 5.20 45.01
CA LEU A 543 -15.67 6.60 45.12
C LEU A 543 -16.77 7.51 45.68
N VAL A 544 -18.02 7.34 45.26
CA VAL A 544 -19.17 8.09 45.80
C VAL A 544 -19.31 7.87 47.31
N ARG A 545 -19.10 6.65 47.81
CA ARG A 545 -19.14 6.34 49.25
C ARG A 545 -17.98 6.97 50.02
N LEU A 546 -16.78 7.02 49.42
CA LEU A 546 -15.62 7.68 50.02
C LEU A 546 -15.81 9.21 50.08
N LEU A 547 -16.28 9.82 49.00
CA LEU A 547 -16.56 11.25 48.93
C LEU A 547 -17.71 11.69 49.85
N ALA A 548 -18.63 10.79 50.21
CA ALA A 548 -19.63 11.07 51.23
C ALA A 548 -19.01 11.25 52.64
N GLN A 549 -17.83 10.67 52.89
CA GLN A 549 -17.11 10.79 54.16
C GLN A 549 -16.11 11.96 54.12
N GLU A 550 -15.42 12.15 53.01
CA GLU A 550 -14.45 13.24 52.81
C GLU A 550 -14.78 14.06 51.54
N PRO A 551 -15.76 14.97 51.60
CA PRO A 551 -16.23 15.67 50.41
C PRO A 551 -15.16 16.54 49.75
N THR A 552 -14.16 17.04 50.48
CA THR A 552 -13.15 17.99 49.99
C THR A 552 -11.98 17.32 49.24
N GLN A 553 -11.97 15.99 49.11
CA GLN A 553 -10.89 15.28 48.42
C GLN A 553 -10.97 15.47 46.91
N GLN A 554 -10.20 16.43 46.39
CA GLN A 554 -10.24 16.80 44.97
C GLN A 554 -9.76 15.68 44.05
N THR A 555 -8.75 14.90 44.43
CA THR A 555 -8.26 13.76 43.62
C THR A 555 -9.37 12.75 43.35
N TRP A 556 -10.12 12.35 44.38
CA TRP A 556 -11.24 11.42 44.22
C TRP A 556 -12.38 12.00 43.39
N ARG A 557 -12.63 13.31 43.47
CA ARG A 557 -13.61 13.99 42.60
C ARG A 557 -13.19 13.95 41.13
N VAL A 558 -11.91 14.19 40.84
CA VAL A 558 -11.36 14.07 39.47
C VAL A 558 -11.45 12.63 38.98
N GLU A 559 -11.09 11.64 39.80
CA GLU A 559 -11.23 10.21 39.45
C GLU A 559 -12.68 9.79 39.23
N LEU A 560 -13.62 10.32 40.02
CA LEU A 560 -15.05 10.09 39.85
C LEU A 560 -15.54 10.69 38.52
N ALA A 561 -15.14 11.93 38.22
CA ALA A 561 -15.50 12.59 36.98
C ALA A 561 -14.93 11.86 35.75
N ASN A 562 -13.70 11.36 35.83
CA ASN A 562 -13.11 10.52 34.80
C ASN A 562 -13.91 9.24 34.55
N GLY A 563 -14.43 8.61 35.61
CA GLY A 563 -15.36 7.49 35.47
C GLY A 563 -16.68 7.87 34.77
N TYR A 564 -17.25 9.03 35.12
CA TYR A 564 -18.43 9.57 34.43
C TYR A 564 -18.16 9.87 32.96
N ILE A 565 -16.99 10.44 32.62
CA ILE A 565 -16.55 10.66 31.24
C ILE A 565 -16.52 9.33 30.49
N THR A 566 -15.88 8.29 31.04
CA THR A 566 -15.81 6.99 30.37
C THR A 566 -17.19 6.38 30.13
N LEU A 567 -18.15 6.57 31.04
CA LEU A 567 -19.55 6.16 30.84
C LEU A 567 -20.37 7.05 29.90
N GLY A 568 -19.83 8.18 29.44
CA GLY A 568 -20.55 9.18 28.65
C GLY A 568 -21.53 10.04 29.44
N GLN A 569 -21.36 10.11 30.77
CA GLN A 569 -22.16 10.94 31.66
C GLN A 569 -21.55 12.33 31.78
N TRP A 570 -21.54 13.08 30.68
CA TRP A 570 -20.82 14.35 30.55
C TRP A 570 -21.28 15.41 31.54
N GLU A 571 -22.58 15.51 31.82
CA GLU A 571 -23.15 16.47 32.78
C GLU A 571 -22.65 16.21 34.22
N ASN A 572 -22.65 14.94 34.64
CA ASN A 572 -22.16 14.54 35.97
C ASN A 572 -20.67 14.85 36.11
N ALA A 573 -19.88 14.54 35.07
CA ALA A 573 -18.46 14.85 35.04
C ALA A 573 -18.21 16.36 35.14
N ALA A 574 -18.88 17.16 34.31
CA ALA A 574 -18.75 18.62 34.31
C ALA A 574 -19.16 19.23 35.65
N GLY A 575 -20.25 18.75 36.27
CA GLY A 575 -20.72 19.22 37.57
C GLY A 575 -19.70 19.01 38.69
N VAL A 576 -19.12 17.81 38.78
CA VAL A 576 -18.11 17.47 39.80
C VAL A 576 -16.83 18.29 39.58
N LEU A 577 -16.36 18.39 38.33
CA LEU A 577 -15.13 19.10 38.00
C LEU A 577 -15.26 20.62 38.15
N HIS A 578 -16.42 21.19 37.80
CA HIS A 578 -16.68 22.60 38.02
C HIS A 578 -16.59 22.98 39.50
N GLN A 579 -17.06 22.14 40.41
CA GLN A 579 -16.90 22.36 41.85
C GLN A 579 -15.42 22.36 42.27
N VAL A 580 -14.61 21.43 41.75
CA VAL A 580 -13.16 21.39 42.02
C VAL A 580 -12.47 22.67 41.56
N VAL A 581 -12.82 23.19 40.38
CA VAL A 581 -12.24 24.42 39.84
C VAL A 581 -12.65 25.65 40.68
N VAL A 582 -13.92 25.75 41.07
CA VAL A 582 -14.43 26.87 41.89
C VAL A 582 -13.85 26.88 43.31
N GLU A 583 -13.61 25.72 43.92
CA GLU A 583 -13.00 25.61 45.25
C GLU A 583 -11.49 25.92 45.27
N GLY A 584 -10.87 26.02 44.08
CA GLY A 584 -9.44 26.24 43.90
C GLY A 584 -8.67 24.92 43.91
N VAL A 585 -7.93 24.65 42.83
CA VAL A 585 -7.35 23.32 42.60
C VAL A 585 -6.05 23.09 43.37
N ALA A 586 -5.92 21.92 43.99
CA ALA A 586 -4.79 21.51 44.81
C ALA A 586 -3.60 21.03 43.94
N GLY A 587 -2.78 21.99 43.49
CA GLY A 587 -1.53 21.71 42.80
C GLY A 587 -1.67 21.45 41.29
N PRO A 588 -0.52 21.46 40.57
CA PRO A 588 -0.52 21.48 39.11
C PRO A 588 -1.03 20.19 38.46
N GLU A 589 -0.84 19.03 39.09
CA GLU A 589 -1.26 17.73 38.55
C GLU A 589 -2.78 17.54 38.59
N VAL A 590 -3.41 17.82 39.74
CA VAL A 590 -4.87 17.80 39.89
C VAL A 590 -5.51 18.86 39.00
N ALA A 591 -4.89 20.05 38.89
CA ALA A 591 -5.35 21.11 38.00
C ALA A 591 -5.33 20.67 36.53
N LEU A 592 -4.23 20.09 36.06
CA LEU A 592 -4.12 19.61 34.69
C LEU A 592 -5.21 18.58 34.38
N GLN A 593 -5.36 17.56 35.22
CA GLN A 593 -6.35 16.49 35.04
C GLN A 593 -7.78 17.04 35.11
N ALA A 594 -8.07 17.94 36.06
CA ALA A 594 -9.40 18.53 36.20
C ALA A 594 -9.79 19.38 35.00
N TYR A 595 -8.91 20.29 34.57
CA TYR A 595 -9.18 21.17 33.42
C TYR A 595 -9.26 20.40 32.10
N PHE A 596 -8.38 19.41 31.88
CA PHE A 596 -8.44 18.59 30.68
C PHE A 596 -9.73 17.76 30.62
N ALA A 597 -10.10 17.09 31.72
CA ALA A 597 -11.34 16.32 31.81
C ALA A 597 -12.59 17.22 31.67
N LEU A 598 -12.54 18.45 32.21
CA LEU A 598 -13.62 19.42 32.11
C LEU A 598 -13.78 19.93 30.67
N GLY A 599 -12.67 20.15 29.97
CA GLY A 599 -12.65 20.46 28.54
C GLY A 599 -13.36 19.38 27.72
N ILE A 600 -13.03 18.11 27.96
CA ILE A 600 -13.68 16.96 27.30
C ILE A 600 -15.19 16.96 27.58
N ALA A 601 -15.58 17.09 28.85
CA ALA A 601 -16.99 17.06 29.25
C ALA A 601 -17.79 18.20 28.61
N TYR A 602 -17.27 19.43 28.61
CA TYR A 602 -17.94 20.57 27.98
C TYR A 602 -17.98 20.47 26.46
N SER A 603 -16.92 19.97 25.83
CA SER A 603 -16.87 19.76 24.38
C SER A 603 -17.98 18.77 23.97
N LYS A 604 -18.11 17.63 24.67
CA LYS A 604 -19.18 16.65 24.41
C LYS A 604 -20.59 17.14 24.74
N LEU A 605 -20.73 18.14 25.60
CA LEU A 605 -22.01 18.81 25.87
C LEU A 605 -22.36 19.89 24.83
N GLY A 606 -21.47 20.17 23.87
CA GLY A 606 -21.62 21.28 22.92
C GLY A 606 -21.40 22.66 23.55
N ASN A 607 -20.90 22.72 24.78
CA ASN A 607 -20.55 23.99 25.44
C ASN A 607 -19.11 24.39 25.07
N LEU A 608 -18.92 24.65 23.79
CA LEU A 608 -17.59 24.79 23.19
C LEU A 608 -16.80 25.97 23.77
N SER A 609 -17.47 27.06 24.15
CA SER A 609 -16.82 28.21 24.81
C SER A 609 -16.20 27.83 26.17
N LYS A 610 -16.93 27.09 27.01
CA LYS A 610 -16.37 26.62 28.29
C LYS A 610 -15.34 25.51 28.10
N ALA A 611 -15.49 24.69 27.05
CA ALA A 611 -14.50 23.68 26.71
C ALA A 611 -13.17 24.32 26.32
N ILE A 612 -13.20 25.35 25.47
CA ILE A 612 -12.06 26.17 25.09
C ILE A 612 -11.38 26.78 26.33
N GLU A 613 -12.15 27.34 27.26
CA GLU A 613 -11.62 27.92 28.50
C GLU A 613 -10.89 26.86 29.35
N ALA A 614 -11.54 25.71 29.57
CA ALA A 614 -10.97 24.62 30.35
C ALA A 614 -9.69 24.06 29.70
N TYR A 615 -9.70 23.80 28.39
CA TYR A 615 -8.51 23.37 27.66
C TYR A 615 -7.40 24.42 27.68
N GLY A 616 -7.73 25.71 27.66
CA GLY A 616 -6.75 26.80 27.80
C GLY A 616 -6.07 26.81 29.16
N HIS A 617 -6.80 26.52 30.24
CA HIS A 617 -6.20 26.33 31.57
C HIS A 617 -5.30 25.09 31.63
N ALA A 618 -5.71 23.97 31.02
CA ALA A 618 -4.87 22.78 30.92
C ALA A 618 -3.57 23.06 30.13
N PHE A 619 -3.71 23.79 29.02
CA PHE A 619 -2.58 24.24 28.19
C PHE A 619 -1.62 25.15 28.98
N ALA A 620 -2.14 26.08 29.79
CA ALA A 620 -1.30 26.96 30.60
C ALA A 620 -0.41 26.20 31.59
N ILE A 621 -0.84 25.01 32.04
CA ILE A 621 -0.06 24.13 32.93
C ILE A 621 0.98 23.32 32.14
N GLN A 622 0.62 22.81 30.96
CA GLN A 622 1.54 22.08 30.07
C GLN A 622 1.48 22.60 28.62
N PRO A 623 2.18 23.71 28.29
CA PRO A 623 2.12 24.34 26.97
C PRO A 623 2.69 23.49 25.83
N GLN A 624 3.52 22.50 26.16
CA GLN A 624 4.17 21.63 25.18
C GLN A 624 3.37 20.35 24.90
N ASN A 625 2.22 20.15 25.56
CA ASN A 625 1.40 18.97 25.41
C ASN A 625 0.56 19.08 24.12
N THR A 626 0.95 18.30 23.11
CA THR A 626 0.36 18.38 21.76
C THR A 626 -1.06 17.85 21.71
N LEU A 627 -1.42 16.93 22.62
CA LEU A 627 -2.79 16.43 22.76
C LEU A 627 -3.75 17.55 23.18
N ILE A 628 -3.37 18.36 24.17
CA ILE A 628 -4.20 19.49 24.63
C ILE A 628 -4.38 20.50 23.50
N LEU A 629 -3.30 20.80 22.77
CA LEU A 629 -3.36 21.69 21.60
C LEU A 629 -4.29 21.15 20.51
N GLN A 630 -4.25 19.84 20.26
CA GLN A 630 -5.12 19.20 19.27
C GLN A 630 -6.60 19.25 19.69
N GLU A 631 -6.93 18.86 20.92
CA GLU A 631 -8.31 18.94 21.43
C GLU A 631 -8.84 20.36 21.48
N LEU A 632 -7.99 21.31 21.91
CA LEU A 632 -8.32 22.73 21.91
C LEU A 632 -8.58 23.23 20.49
N GLY A 633 -7.70 22.89 19.54
CA GLY A 633 -7.87 23.22 18.13
C GLY A 633 -9.18 22.67 17.55
N ASN A 634 -9.43 21.37 17.72
CA ASN A 634 -10.67 20.73 17.26
C ASN A 634 -11.92 21.41 17.85
N THR A 635 -11.87 21.77 19.14
CA THR A 635 -12.99 22.46 19.80
C THR A 635 -13.17 23.87 19.26
N TYR A 636 -12.08 24.57 18.92
CA TYR A 636 -12.15 25.85 18.22
C TYR A 636 -12.77 25.73 16.84
N GLU A 637 -12.38 24.72 16.06
CA GLU A 637 -12.97 24.45 14.74
C GLU A 637 -14.48 24.35 14.84
N GLU A 638 -14.96 23.49 15.73
CA GLU A 638 -16.38 23.24 15.92
C GLU A 638 -17.10 24.51 16.43
N PHE A 639 -16.45 25.29 17.30
CA PHE A 639 -17.03 26.53 17.82
C PHE A 639 -17.22 27.58 16.72
N LEU A 640 -16.22 27.71 15.84
CA LEU A 640 -16.27 28.64 14.72
C LEU A 640 -17.24 28.19 13.62
N GLU A 641 -17.32 26.89 13.34
CA GLU A 641 -18.31 26.32 12.42
C GLU A 641 -19.75 26.59 12.89
N GLN A 642 -19.98 26.64 14.19
CA GLN A 642 -21.28 26.98 14.78
C GLN A 642 -21.56 28.49 14.86
N GLY A 643 -20.71 29.32 14.23
CA GLY A 643 -20.84 30.78 14.25
C GLY A 643 -20.44 31.43 15.58
N GLY A 644 -19.71 30.70 16.43
CA GLY A 644 -19.17 31.22 17.67
C GLY A 644 -18.17 32.34 17.45
N MET A 645 -18.28 33.42 18.21
CA MET A 645 -17.28 34.49 18.25
C MET A 645 -16.48 34.40 19.53
N LEU A 646 -15.16 34.41 19.41
CA LEU A 646 -14.28 34.39 20.57
C LEU A 646 -14.21 35.77 21.21
N ALA A 647 -14.36 35.79 22.53
CA ALA A 647 -14.06 36.97 23.32
C ALA A 647 -12.55 37.22 23.27
N GLY A 648 -12.13 38.40 22.83
CA GLY A 648 -10.72 38.75 22.75
C GLY A 648 -10.51 39.93 21.82
N THR A 649 -9.51 40.76 22.11
CA THR A 649 -9.13 41.84 21.20
C THR A 649 -8.42 41.22 20.00
N ASN A 650 -8.97 41.39 18.80
CA ASN A 650 -8.26 41.04 17.58
C ASN A 650 -7.01 41.93 17.46
N LEU A 651 -5.84 41.32 17.43
CA LEU A 651 -4.56 42.02 17.28
C LEU A 651 -4.30 42.43 15.83
N ILE A 652 -5.03 41.87 14.86
CA ILE A 652 -5.05 42.34 13.48
C ILE A 652 -5.95 43.57 13.41
N THR A 653 -5.38 44.68 12.94
CA THR A 653 -6.16 45.88 12.65
C THR A 653 -6.84 45.74 11.31
N ASN A 654 -8.10 46.20 11.16
CA ASN A 654 -8.82 46.15 9.89
C ASN A 654 -8.82 44.74 9.24
N GLY A 655 -9.07 43.71 10.05
CA GLY A 655 -9.02 42.30 9.61
C GLY A 655 -9.98 41.94 8.48
N GLY A 656 -11.13 42.62 8.39
CA GLY A 656 -12.10 42.48 7.31
C GLY A 656 -11.99 43.54 6.22
N PHE A 657 -10.88 44.28 6.11
CA PHE A 657 -10.65 45.26 5.03
C PHE A 657 -11.73 46.37 4.87
N GLU A 658 -12.53 46.61 5.91
CA GLU A 658 -13.58 47.64 5.99
C GLU A 658 -13.05 49.05 5.70
N ALA A 659 -11.85 49.35 6.20
CA ALA A 659 -11.15 50.62 5.97
C ALA A 659 -10.25 50.57 4.72
N GLY A 660 -10.51 49.64 3.78
CA GLY A 660 -9.65 49.39 2.64
C GLY A 660 -8.32 48.78 3.07
N GLN A 661 -7.21 49.34 2.59
CA GLN A 661 -5.85 48.84 2.86
C GLN A 661 -5.27 49.31 4.20
N GLU A 662 -5.94 50.19 4.95
CA GLU A 662 -5.41 50.74 6.20
C GLU A 662 -4.98 49.62 7.18
N GLY A 663 -3.77 49.73 7.74
CA GLY A 663 -3.17 48.71 8.62
C GLY A 663 -2.42 47.58 7.89
N TRP A 664 -2.67 47.35 6.60
CA TRP A 664 -2.06 46.27 5.83
C TRP A 664 -0.86 46.70 4.99
N SER A 665 0.22 45.92 5.08
CA SER A 665 1.38 46.03 4.19
C SER A 665 1.35 44.93 3.13
N ILE A 666 2.03 45.16 2.00
CA ILE A 666 2.11 44.19 0.89
C ILE A 666 3.56 43.74 0.76
N TYR A 667 3.76 42.43 0.76
CA TYR A 667 5.03 41.83 0.34
C TYR A 667 4.86 41.31 -1.08
N ASN A 668 5.48 42.00 -2.06
CA ASN A 668 5.38 41.65 -3.48
C ASN A 668 6.77 41.49 -4.13
N PRO A 669 7.41 40.32 -4.02
CA PRO A 669 8.68 40.04 -4.66
C PRO A 669 8.58 39.91 -6.19
N SER A 670 7.38 39.72 -6.75
CA SER A 670 7.16 39.56 -8.21
C SER A 670 6.93 40.87 -8.98
N GLY A 671 6.83 42.00 -8.27
CA GLY A 671 6.57 43.30 -8.88
C GLY A 671 5.25 43.32 -9.66
N GLU A 672 5.29 43.75 -10.91
CA GLU A 672 4.11 43.94 -11.77
C GLU A 672 3.36 42.63 -12.14
N GLN A 673 3.90 41.47 -11.75
CA GLN A 673 3.26 40.17 -12.01
C GLN A 673 2.19 39.79 -10.97
N ALA A 674 1.92 40.66 -9.98
CA ALA A 674 0.81 40.52 -9.05
C ALA A 674 0.13 41.87 -8.79
N ARG A 675 -1.19 41.84 -8.63
CA ARG A 675 -1.98 42.98 -8.17
C ARG A 675 -2.62 42.70 -6.83
N TYR A 676 -2.69 43.74 -6.02
CA TYR A 676 -3.25 43.73 -4.67
C TYR A 676 -4.31 44.81 -4.61
N PHE A 677 -5.53 44.44 -4.24
CA PHE A 677 -6.64 45.38 -4.14
C PHE A 677 -7.64 44.92 -3.08
N VAL A 678 -8.53 45.81 -2.66
CA VAL A 678 -9.67 45.45 -1.81
C VAL A 678 -10.89 45.31 -2.70
N ASP A 679 -11.46 44.11 -2.72
CA ASP A 679 -12.67 43.78 -3.47
C ASP A 679 -13.90 44.03 -2.59
N ARG A 680 -14.80 44.91 -3.04
CA ARG A 680 -16.03 45.21 -2.31
C ARG A 680 -17.21 44.34 -2.73
N THR A 681 -17.04 43.53 -3.77
CA THR A 681 -18.11 42.72 -4.37
C THR A 681 -18.13 41.30 -3.82
N LEU A 682 -16.96 40.66 -3.69
CA LEU A 682 -16.78 39.37 -3.02
C LEU A 682 -16.36 39.58 -1.56
N ARG A 683 -17.20 39.18 -0.60
CA ARG A 683 -16.96 39.32 0.85
C ARG A 683 -17.74 38.28 1.65
N ILE A 684 -17.25 37.94 2.84
CA ILE A 684 -17.96 37.08 3.81
C ILE A 684 -18.87 37.94 4.71
N GLU A 685 -18.31 38.97 5.35
CA GLU A 685 -19.03 39.93 6.19
C GLU A 685 -18.55 41.37 5.90
N GLY A 686 -19.32 42.40 6.28
CA GLY A 686 -18.87 43.79 6.18
C GLY A 686 -18.85 44.42 4.78
N GLN A 687 -17.82 45.21 4.44
CA GLN A 687 -17.71 46.09 3.26
C GLN A 687 -16.64 45.68 2.22
N GLY A 688 -15.74 44.72 2.49
CA GLY A 688 -14.80 44.24 1.47
C GLY A 688 -13.89 43.10 1.90
N SER A 689 -13.08 42.57 0.98
CA SER A 689 -12.07 41.54 1.23
C SER A 689 -10.74 41.91 0.56
N GLY A 690 -9.62 41.46 1.12
CA GLY A 690 -8.30 41.64 0.51
C GLY A 690 -8.09 40.65 -0.61
N ALA A 691 -7.74 41.12 -1.81
CA ALA A 691 -7.53 40.27 -2.99
C ALA A 691 -6.08 40.31 -3.46
N ILE A 692 -5.62 39.17 -4.00
CA ILE A 692 -4.33 38.99 -4.68
C ILE A 692 -4.63 38.37 -6.04
N GLU A 693 -4.33 39.10 -7.11
CA GLU A 693 -4.41 38.61 -8.50
C GLU A 693 -3.00 38.31 -9.02
N GLY A 694 -2.68 37.03 -9.16
CA GLY A 694 -1.44 36.53 -9.77
C GLY A 694 -1.56 36.54 -11.29
N ILE A 695 -0.77 37.39 -11.95
CA ILE A 695 -0.74 37.51 -13.42
C ILE A 695 0.34 36.60 -14.01
N GLY A 696 1.43 36.34 -13.26
CA GLY A 696 2.55 35.49 -13.67
C GLY A 696 2.64 34.16 -12.92
N GLY A 697 3.59 33.29 -13.28
CA GLY A 697 3.83 32.02 -12.58
C GLY A 697 4.72 32.12 -11.32
N GLY A 698 5.09 33.34 -10.93
CA GLY A 698 6.10 33.61 -9.89
C GLY A 698 5.55 33.60 -8.46
N TYR A 699 6.45 33.73 -7.49
CA TYR A 699 6.08 33.91 -6.09
C TYR A 699 5.57 35.34 -5.88
N HIS A 700 4.29 35.50 -5.57
CA HIS A 700 3.63 36.79 -5.51
C HIS A 700 3.69 37.42 -4.13
N GLY A 701 3.82 36.63 -3.07
CA GLY A 701 3.83 37.09 -1.70
C GLY A 701 2.41 37.23 -1.14
N GLY A 702 2.13 38.27 -0.36
CA GLY A 702 0.84 38.42 0.32
C GLY A 702 0.66 39.71 1.12
N TRP A 703 -0.56 39.88 1.62
CA TRP A 703 -0.91 40.89 2.62
C TRP A 703 -0.33 40.52 3.98
N TYR A 704 0.23 41.48 4.71
CA TYR A 704 0.79 41.22 6.03
C TYR A 704 0.62 42.35 7.03
N GLN A 705 0.64 41.98 8.32
CA GLN A 705 0.81 42.90 9.44
C GLN A 705 1.90 42.40 10.38
N ARG A 706 2.65 43.34 10.97
CA ARG A 706 3.61 43.05 12.05
C ARG A 706 2.92 43.29 13.37
N VAL A 707 2.83 42.24 14.19
CA VAL A 707 2.09 42.27 15.46
C VAL A 707 3.02 41.89 16.59
N ARG A 708 2.92 42.62 17.71
CA ARG A 708 3.64 42.29 18.94
C ARG A 708 2.94 41.14 19.64
N VAL A 709 3.69 40.09 19.93
CA VAL A 709 3.20 38.90 20.64
C VAL A 709 4.03 38.68 21.90
N LYS A 710 3.39 38.15 22.93
CA LYS A 710 4.06 37.66 24.14
C LYS A 710 4.68 36.30 23.85
N PRO A 711 5.98 36.07 24.15
CA PRO A 711 6.60 34.74 24.00
C PRO A 711 5.88 33.69 24.85
N ASN A 712 5.88 32.44 24.39
CA ASN A 712 5.28 31.29 25.10
C ASN A 712 3.78 31.47 25.42
N THR A 713 3.09 32.33 24.67
CA THR A 713 1.66 32.60 24.81
C THR A 713 0.91 31.98 23.63
N LEU A 714 -0.29 31.44 23.90
CA LEU A 714 -1.12 30.79 22.89
C LEU A 714 -1.94 31.81 22.10
N TYR A 715 -1.90 31.70 20.78
CA TYR A 715 -2.68 32.52 19.85
C TYR A 715 -3.49 31.67 18.89
N LEU A 716 -4.69 32.15 18.57
CA LEU A 716 -5.47 31.69 17.43
C LEU A 716 -5.22 32.63 16.26
N PHE A 717 -4.83 32.08 15.12
CA PHE A 717 -4.80 32.77 13.84
C PHE A 717 -5.86 32.19 12.92
N SER A 718 -6.76 33.01 12.40
CA SER A 718 -7.86 32.58 11.53
C SER A 718 -8.15 33.60 10.42
N SER A 719 -8.70 33.12 9.31
CA SER A 719 -9.08 33.91 8.15
C SER A 719 -10.04 33.12 7.27
N TRP A 720 -10.99 33.79 6.63
CA TRP A 720 -11.70 33.24 5.49
C TRP A 720 -10.86 33.39 4.23
N ILE A 721 -10.82 32.36 3.40
CA ILE A 721 -9.99 32.32 2.19
C ILE A 721 -10.80 31.73 1.03
N ARG A 722 -10.73 32.37 -0.13
CA ARG A 722 -11.28 31.89 -1.41
C ARG A 722 -10.19 31.92 -2.47
N VAL A 723 -10.20 30.95 -3.37
CA VAL A 723 -9.28 30.84 -4.50
C VAL A 723 -10.10 30.52 -5.74
N GLU A 724 -10.00 31.35 -6.77
CA GLU A 724 -10.60 31.13 -8.09
C GLU A 724 -9.58 31.27 -9.21
N ASP A 725 -9.96 30.76 -10.37
CA ASP A 725 -9.13 30.72 -11.57
C ASP A 725 -7.74 30.16 -11.27
N ALA A 726 -7.67 29.13 -10.41
CA ALA A 726 -6.43 28.59 -9.86
C ALA A 726 -5.67 27.69 -10.84
N HIS A 727 -5.24 28.26 -11.97
CA HIS A 727 -4.57 27.50 -13.03
C HIS A 727 -3.26 26.89 -12.53
N THR A 728 -2.48 27.69 -11.80
CA THR A 728 -1.21 27.28 -11.19
C THR A 728 -1.05 27.77 -9.75
N VAL A 729 -2.13 28.29 -9.14
CA VAL A 729 -2.06 28.84 -7.77
C VAL A 729 -1.66 27.75 -6.78
N LYS A 730 -0.58 28.03 -6.05
CA LYS A 730 -0.16 27.31 -4.86
C LYS A 730 0.15 28.31 -3.77
N GLY A 731 -0.07 27.94 -2.52
CA GLY A 731 0.25 28.84 -1.44
C GLY A 731 0.29 28.21 -0.07
N ARG A 732 0.66 29.04 0.90
CA ARG A 732 0.69 28.71 2.32
C ARG A 732 -0.38 29.52 3.03
N LEU A 733 -1.25 28.83 3.75
CA LEU A 733 -2.31 29.43 4.54
C LEU A 733 -1.78 29.74 5.94
N LEU A 734 -2.21 30.88 6.47
CA LEU A 734 -1.91 31.32 7.83
C LEU A 734 -0.41 31.24 8.11
N TYR A 735 0.37 31.92 7.29
CA TYR A 735 1.82 31.94 7.42
C TYR A 735 2.25 33.03 8.42
N TRP A 736 3.23 32.74 9.26
CA TRP A 736 3.87 33.74 10.10
C TRP A 736 5.37 33.52 10.20
N GLU A 737 6.11 34.61 10.40
CA GLU A 737 7.56 34.56 10.54
C GLU A 737 8.06 35.39 11.72
N ASN A 738 9.04 34.83 12.43
CA ASN A 738 9.77 35.50 13.50
C ASN A 738 11.28 35.53 13.19
N TYR A 739 12.00 36.44 13.85
CA TYR A 739 13.46 36.51 13.77
C TYR A 739 14.08 35.91 15.02
N VAL A 740 15.00 34.96 14.82
CA VAL A 740 15.80 34.34 15.86
C VAL A 740 17.26 34.40 15.41
N GLU A 741 18.10 35.06 16.20
CA GLU A 741 19.51 35.29 15.86
C GLU A 741 19.68 36.00 14.50
N GLY A 742 18.78 36.95 14.19
CA GLY A 742 18.80 37.70 12.94
C GLY A 742 18.41 36.92 11.68
N ARG A 743 17.90 35.68 11.82
CA ARG A 743 17.40 34.87 10.69
C ARG A 743 15.88 34.73 10.74
N PRO A 744 15.16 34.91 9.62
CA PRO A 744 13.72 34.67 9.58
C PRO A 744 13.43 33.16 9.68
N ARG A 745 12.46 32.79 10.52
CA ARG A 745 11.89 31.45 10.63
C ARG A 745 10.41 31.52 10.28
N GLY A 746 10.05 30.92 9.15
CA GLY A 746 8.68 30.87 8.66
C GLY A 746 7.94 29.63 9.15
N HIS A 747 6.68 29.80 9.49
CA HIS A 747 5.75 28.79 9.94
C HIS A 747 4.43 28.94 9.17
N TRP A 748 3.74 27.84 8.87
CA TRP A 748 2.44 27.87 8.20
C TRP A 748 1.57 26.72 8.66
N ALA A 749 0.25 26.90 8.55
CA ALA A 749 -0.71 25.89 8.96
C ALA A 749 -0.89 24.79 7.90
N GLU A 750 -1.08 25.20 6.65
CA GLU A 750 -1.48 24.30 5.55
C GLU A 750 -0.90 24.82 4.22
N GLU A 751 -0.60 23.92 3.31
CA GLU A 751 -0.33 24.25 1.90
C GLU A 751 -1.55 23.91 1.05
N PHE A 752 -1.87 24.76 0.07
CA PHE A 752 -3.00 24.55 -0.83
C PHE A 752 -2.58 24.63 -2.30
N SER A 753 -3.38 23.97 -3.15
CA SER A 753 -3.28 24.06 -4.60
C SER A 753 -4.64 23.85 -5.24
N GLY A 754 -4.97 24.67 -6.24
CA GLY A 754 -6.26 24.62 -6.95
C GLY A 754 -7.35 25.50 -6.33
N ASP A 755 -8.54 25.44 -6.93
CA ASP A 755 -9.68 26.29 -6.55
C ASP A 755 -10.20 25.93 -5.15
N MET A 756 -10.67 26.96 -4.44
CA MET A 756 -11.20 26.87 -3.09
C MET A 756 -12.37 27.84 -2.97
N GLU A 757 -13.58 27.30 -2.84
CA GLU A 757 -14.71 28.12 -2.38
C GLU A 757 -14.42 28.67 -0.97
N TRP A 758 -15.13 29.72 -0.57
CA TRP A 758 -14.92 30.37 0.74
C TRP A 758 -14.81 29.33 1.86
N ALA A 759 -13.61 29.23 2.43
CA ALA A 759 -13.28 28.29 3.48
C ALA A 759 -12.73 29.06 4.67
N HIS A 760 -13.27 28.78 5.85
CA HIS A 760 -12.71 29.31 7.08
C HIS A 760 -11.49 28.48 7.47
N LYS A 761 -10.34 29.14 7.55
CA LYS A 761 -9.06 28.51 7.89
C LYS A 761 -8.59 29.07 9.22
N TRP A 762 -8.09 28.20 10.09
CA TRP A 762 -7.57 28.60 11.39
C TRP A 762 -6.39 27.71 11.82
N THR A 763 -5.60 28.20 12.76
CA THR A 763 -4.54 27.46 13.43
C THR A 763 -4.29 28.03 14.82
N VAL A 764 -3.92 27.17 15.77
CA VAL A 764 -3.45 27.59 17.09
C VAL A 764 -1.96 27.37 17.15
N PHE A 765 -1.23 28.35 17.66
CA PHE A 765 0.22 28.23 17.84
C PHE A 765 0.67 28.92 19.12
N VAL A 766 1.77 28.41 19.67
CA VAL A 766 2.49 29.07 20.75
C VAL A 766 3.45 30.05 20.12
N ALA A 767 3.34 31.34 20.48
CA ALA A 767 4.22 32.35 19.96
C ALA A 767 5.69 32.01 20.30
N PRO A 768 6.55 31.81 19.28
CA PRO A 768 7.95 31.50 19.50
C PRO A 768 8.68 32.68 20.15
N GLU A 769 9.81 32.40 20.80
CA GLU A 769 10.75 33.46 21.17
C GLU A 769 11.21 34.19 19.90
N SER A 770 11.23 35.52 19.95
CA SER A 770 11.75 36.34 18.86
C SER A 770 12.59 37.48 19.41
N ASP A 771 13.60 37.89 18.64
CA ASP A 771 14.57 38.92 19.03
C ASP A 771 13.88 40.25 19.41
N GLU A 772 12.71 40.55 18.82
CA GLU A 772 11.98 41.82 18.99
C GLU A 772 10.62 41.68 19.70
N GLY A 773 10.15 40.46 19.99
CA GLY A 773 8.78 40.19 20.43
C GLY A 773 7.71 40.53 19.38
N VAL A 774 8.09 40.58 18.11
CA VAL A 774 7.22 40.90 16.96
C VAL A 774 7.26 39.75 15.97
N ILE A 775 6.11 39.42 15.40
CA ILE A 775 5.94 38.42 14.34
C ILE A 775 5.23 39.08 13.15
N THR A 776 5.59 38.67 11.93
CA THR A 776 4.91 39.10 10.71
C THR A 776 3.89 38.03 10.31
N PHE A 777 2.61 38.40 10.24
CA PHE A 777 1.51 37.49 9.88
C PHE A 777 1.02 37.74 8.47
N TYR A 778 0.80 36.66 7.73
CA TYR A 778 0.29 36.62 6.38
C TYR A 778 -0.91 35.66 6.35
N PRO A 779 -2.16 36.13 6.09
CA PRO A 779 -3.31 35.24 5.98
C PRO A 779 -3.09 34.18 4.89
N VAL A 780 -2.42 34.59 3.81
CA VAL A 780 -2.01 33.73 2.71
C VAL A 780 -0.74 34.25 2.05
N LEU A 781 0.14 33.33 1.64
CA LEU A 781 1.24 33.58 0.72
C LEU A 781 1.01 32.81 -0.57
N VAL A 782 1.10 33.48 -1.71
CA VAL A 782 0.63 32.95 -3.00
C VAL A 782 1.76 32.88 -4.03
N THR A 783 1.73 31.84 -4.85
CA THR A 783 2.54 31.64 -6.06
C THR A 783 1.63 31.24 -7.21
N GLY A 784 1.89 31.74 -8.41
CA GLY A 784 1.21 31.29 -9.63
C GLY A 784 -0.01 32.12 -10.04
N GLN A 785 -0.61 31.73 -11.16
CA GLN A 785 -1.70 32.47 -11.82
C GLN A 785 -3.07 32.09 -11.30
N GLY A 786 -3.81 33.09 -10.83
CA GLY A 786 -5.19 33.00 -10.32
C GLY A 786 -5.51 34.12 -9.33
N GLN A 787 -6.67 34.07 -8.70
CA GLN A 787 -7.14 35.08 -7.75
C GLN A 787 -7.37 34.47 -6.37
N VAL A 788 -6.88 35.15 -5.33
CA VAL A 788 -7.03 34.73 -3.93
C VAL A 788 -7.63 35.87 -3.13
N TRP A 789 -8.72 35.61 -2.42
CA TRP A 789 -9.34 36.55 -1.49
C TRP A 789 -9.16 36.09 -0.06
N VAL A 790 -8.95 37.06 0.83
CA VAL A 790 -8.85 36.87 2.27
C VAL A 790 -9.77 37.86 2.98
N ASP A 791 -10.50 37.37 3.97
CA ASP A 791 -11.46 38.16 4.73
C ASP A 791 -11.50 37.73 6.20
N ASP A 792 -11.98 38.62 7.06
CA ASP A 792 -12.12 38.48 8.52
C ASP A 792 -10.89 37.84 9.18
N VAL A 793 -9.72 38.45 8.93
CA VAL A 793 -8.45 37.98 9.50
C VAL A 793 -8.41 38.30 11.00
N ARG A 794 -8.24 37.27 11.82
CA ARG A 794 -8.16 37.40 13.27
C ARG A 794 -6.90 36.77 13.83
N LEU A 795 -6.21 37.52 14.68
CA LEU A 795 -5.17 37.01 15.57
C LEU A 795 -5.57 37.33 17.00
N ILE A 796 -5.93 36.32 17.77
CA ILE A 796 -6.49 36.50 19.11
C ILE A 796 -5.55 35.86 20.13
N GLU A 797 -5.14 36.62 21.13
CA GLU A 797 -4.46 36.08 22.31
C GLU A 797 -5.46 35.25 23.12
N LEU A 798 -5.17 33.96 23.26
CA LEU A 798 -6.06 33.05 23.98
C LEU A 798 -5.81 33.09 25.49
N GLN A 799 -4.62 33.48 25.94
CA GLN A 799 -4.25 33.43 27.36
C GLN A 799 -4.89 34.56 28.19
N ASP A 800 -4.97 35.80 27.69
CA ASP A 800 -5.64 36.93 28.37
C ASP A 800 -7.18 36.88 28.27
N SER A 801 -7.74 36.23 27.24
CA SER A 801 -9.19 36.07 27.07
C SER A 801 -9.78 34.94 27.92
N ILE A 802 -9.05 33.82 28.05
CA ILE A 802 -9.41 32.67 28.88
C ILE A 802 -9.29 32.98 30.38
N LEU A 803 -8.30 33.79 30.80
CA LEU A 803 -8.11 34.14 32.21
C LEU A 803 -9.02 35.30 32.71
N ARG A 804 -9.52 36.17 31.82
CA ARG A 804 -10.40 37.30 32.19
C ARG A 804 -11.89 36.98 32.18
N GLY A 805 -12.29 35.78 31.74
CA GLY A 805 -13.67 35.27 31.89
C GLY A 805 -14.12 35.12 33.34
N SER A 806 -13.18 35.18 34.30
CA SER A 806 -13.45 35.22 35.74
C SER A 806 -13.65 36.66 36.25
N LYS A 807 -14.80 37.27 35.93
CA LYS A 807 -15.37 38.33 36.78
C LYS A 807 -16.87 38.18 36.94
#